data_AF-A0A7X1D763-F1
#
_entry.id   AF-A0A7X1D763-F1
#
_cell.length_a   1.000
_cell.length_b   1.000
_cell.length_c   1.000
_cell.angle_alpha   90.00
_cell.angle_beta   90.00
_cell.angle_gamma   90.00
#
_symmetry.space_group_name_H-M   'P 1'
#
loop_
_entity.id
_entity.type
_entity.pdbx_description
1 polymer ?
#
loop_
_entity_poly.entity_id
_entity_poly.type
_entity_poly.pdbx_seq_one_letter_code
_entity_poly.pdbx_strand_id
1 'polypeptide(L)'
;QKAIDDAKKLVDAVTDPTKKAELENILKEAQDQLDARNAVAAEKAREEAAEKAVNELFINDTSASNTLKNTTDQKAIDDAKNLVNAIQDETKKAELLENLDKAQDLLNEKNAEKARQEAAEVGLKDLFNGNDVNGKIKDTTNQEAIDKVQDLINKVTDTTIKADLQKDLDRAQELLDAKIAEELQAEDKGQQLIANFLVNQLFQDNDPATDEIKDITNQLAIDTAQSQIDLVKVSTVRDSLQKTLDRAQELLDARNKAAEKAAEKASEEAAKKAVDELFQGNNPSTGVIKETTDQGAIDAAQDLINKVTDPTIKKDLQKELDKAKDLLAEKAASEKAEKAREEAAKKAVDELFQSNNPSTGIIKETTDQSVIDAAQDLINKVTDPTIKKDLQKELDKAQDLLDIKNGPTSPEFIAAQEAIQDLLTTLVNFGQKTDVYGAVKLDTTQAKVYEAQDKLDLVPDKVVEKAELVAQLKKAQDLLIARNNEQIGNRVVNGNFDNALNGWKTWIGTGSSAPTVVAKDGVVNNAAKLASNSSIEQTIQGLKPNTNYVLTFYGKVDDKTFLSAGIKNHGGTQQSIRVTSADYSKGQIAFTTGANAKSATFFLLKGAGSGNGFADFVIAKADNGEDLIPEVIEATNTVDKLFTNLSVIGVNDSAATLYKNGALKITTKQAEIDAAKAIVDAMKDSYESKADLLATLKTAQDLWDIRSAADTGNLVKNGEFDNGIANWKPWNNATSTTPTTTQENGNNILKLATGSSTEQIITGLQPNTTYTLEVYGKVDNNGYVSVGVKNYGGAQKTARISGADYAKASVTIRTGATNKTATIFMMKGAGTGSGYIDDVRFQDSTPEGERPEVIAATEALAGLFTAQTTVSTTHLTPVLSDNGAIKMTTTDADLAAAAEKVAAVPADLAAKATLDAELARATTLFENLKASQTDNLAKNSQFDNNLTSWKTWKAATASTPVVVTENGNKVLKLEGNSSVEQTITGLLPNTTYTVSAYGKVEEGARLAVGVKSFGGSQTNAYVTSSDYAQGTLTFTTGATNTSAIIFLSQGSANGIAYADLVVAK
;
A
#
# COMPACT_ATOMS: atom_id res chain seq x y z
N GLN A 1 107.31 86.18 64.64
CA GLN A 1 107.69 87.06 65.74
C GLN A 1 108.54 88.22 65.24
N LYS A 2 109.76 87.96 64.76
CA LYS A 2 110.69 89.01 64.29
C LYS A 2 110.08 90.06 63.35
N ALA A 3 109.28 89.66 62.35
CA ALA A 3 108.64 90.61 61.43
C ALA A 3 107.62 91.54 62.12
N ILE A 4 106.90 91.03 63.12
CA ILE A 4 105.95 91.81 63.93
C ILE A 4 106.72 92.79 64.80
N ASP A 5 107.79 92.34 65.45
CA ASP A 5 108.65 93.21 66.28
C ASP A 5 109.31 94.33 65.45
N ASP A 6 109.80 94.01 64.25
CA ASP A 6 110.42 94.97 63.33
C ASP A 6 109.37 95.99 62.84
N ALA A 7 108.15 95.55 62.53
CA ALA A 7 107.05 96.45 62.18
C ALA A 7 106.64 97.34 63.36
N LYS A 8 106.66 96.85 64.62
CA LYS A 8 106.34 97.65 65.81
C LYS A 8 107.23 98.87 65.92
N LYS A 9 108.54 98.71 65.69
CA LYS A 9 109.51 99.81 65.73
C LYS A 9 109.22 100.88 64.67
N LEU A 10 108.81 100.48 63.48
CA LEU A 10 108.45 101.41 62.40
C LEU A 10 107.17 102.17 62.73
N VAL A 11 106.16 101.47 63.26
CA VAL A 11 104.91 102.08 63.74
C VAL A 11 105.19 103.09 64.86
N ASP A 12 106.12 102.78 65.76
CA ASP A 12 106.48 103.66 66.86
C ASP A 12 107.07 105.01 66.43
N ALA A 13 107.78 105.03 65.29
CA ALA A 13 108.39 106.22 64.71
C ALA A 13 107.39 107.11 63.92
N VAL A 14 106.14 106.68 63.74
CA VAL A 14 105.10 107.46 63.06
C VAL A 14 104.68 108.63 63.95
N THR A 15 104.84 109.86 63.43
CA THR A 15 104.54 111.10 64.16
C THR A 15 103.08 111.52 64.09
N ASP A 16 102.29 110.94 63.18
CA ASP A 16 100.83 111.13 63.14
C ASP A 16 100.17 110.19 64.18
N PRO A 17 99.56 110.74 65.24
CA PRO A 17 99.03 109.95 66.34
C PRO A 17 97.83 109.09 65.94
N THR A 18 97.03 109.53 64.97
CA THR A 18 95.85 108.78 64.51
C THR A 18 96.31 107.57 63.71
N LYS A 19 97.28 107.77 62.82
CA LYS A 19 97.81 106.67 61.99
C LYS A 19 98.64 105.68 62.81
N LYS A 20 99.35 106.16 63.83
CA LYS A 20 100.09 105.29 64.74
C LYS A 20 99.18 104.32 65.49
N ALA A 21 98.08 104.78 66.08
CA ALA A 21 97.15 103.93 66.83
C ALA A 21 96.47 102.84 65.95
N GLU A 22 96.11 103.18 64.72
CA GLU A 22 95.56 102.22 63.74
C GLU A 22 96.57 101.09 63.45
N LEU A 23 97.82 101.46 63.19
CA LEU A 23 98.89 100.50 62.90
C LEU A 23 99.26 99.65 64.13
N GLU A 24 99.20 100.20 65.35
CA GLU A 24 99.41 99.44 66.59
C GLU A 24 98.35 98.35 66.80
N ASN A 25 97.08 98.63 66.47
CA ASN A 25 96.02 97.62 66.54
C ASN A 25 96.24 96.48 65.54
N ILE A 26 96.58 96.81 64.29
CA ILE A 26 96.90 95.79 63.26
C ILE A 26 98.07 94.91 63.74
N LEU A 27 99.06 95.51 64.40
CA LEU A 27 100.22 94.79 64.88
C LEU A 27 99.90 93.86 66.06
N LYS A 28 99.00 94.28 66.94
CA LYS A 28 98.48 93.42 68.02
C LYS A 28 97.72 92.22 67.44
N GLU A 29 96.86 92.46 66.46
CA GLU A 29 96.10 91.38 65.80
C GLU A 29 97.02 90.39 65.09
N ALA A 30 98.10 90.87 64.46
CA ALA A 30 99.13 90.01 63.88
C ALA A 30 99.86 89.16 64.94
N GLN A 31 100.10 89.70 66.14
CA GLN A 31 100.71 88.96 67.24
C GLN A 31 99.79 87.85 67.75
N ASP A 32 98.52 88.17 68.00
CA ASP A 32 97.53 87.20 68.47
C ASP A 32 97.36 86.04 67.46
N GLN A 33 97.37 86.34 66.15
CA GLN A 33 97.33 85.32 65.10
C GLN A 33 98.57 84.41 65.08
N LEU A 34 99.76 84.97 65.36
CA LEU A 34 100.98 84.17 65.43
C LEU A 34 100.99 83.25 66.65
N ASP A 35 100.56 83.76 67.80
CA ASP A 35 100.51 82.98 69.03
C ASP A 35 99.48 81.84 68.91
N ALA A 36 98.32 82.12 68.29
CA ALA A 36 97.36 81.08 67.93
C ALA A 36 97.98 80.02 66.99
N ARG A 37 98.75 80.43 65.97
CA ARG A 37 99.44 79.49 65.07
C ARG A 37 100.49 78.64 65.81
N ASN A 38 101.25 79.23 66.72
CA ASN A 38 102.26 78.50 67.49
C ASN A 38 101.63 77.50 68.46
N ALA A 39 100.50 77.86 69.09
CA ALA A 39 99.74 76.94 69.93
C ALA A 39 99.24 75.73 69.13
N VAL A 40 98.71 75.94 67.93
CA VAL A 40 98.29 74.85 67.02
C VAL A 40 99.49 73.95 66.62
N ALA A 41 100.66 74.54 66.37
CA ALA A 41 101.86 73.76 66.04
C ALA A 41 102.36 72.91 67.22
N ALA A 42 102.32 73.46 68.45
CA ALA A 42 102.69 72.73 69.65
C ALA A 42 101.70 71.60 69.99
N GLU A 43 100.41 71.78 69.68
CA GLU A 43 99.41 70.74 69.82
C GLU A 43 99.65 69.58 68.86
N LYS A 44 99.86 69.90 67.58
CA LYS A 44 100.14 68.89 66.56
C LYS A 44 101.36 68.01 66.90
N ALA A 45 102.41 68.59 67.49
CA ALA A 45 103.59 67.83 67.92
C ALA A 45 103.30 66.86 69.08
N ARG A 46 102.38 67.19 69.98
CA ARG A 46 101.95 66.30 71.07
C ARG A 46 101.12 65.14 70.54
N GLU A 47 100.23 65.40 69.58
CA GLU A 47 99.43 64.38 68.91
C GLU A 47 100.32 63.35 68.20
N GLU A 48 101.28 63.80 67.38
CA GLU A 48 102.18 62.91 66.62
C GLU A 48 103.04 62.01 67.54
N ALA A 49 103.53 62.54 68.67
CA ALA A 49 104.35 61.78 69.61
C ALA A 49 103.54 60.69 70.35
N ALA A 50 102.32 61.01 70.77
CA ALA A 50 101.45 60.06 71.46
C ALA A 50 100.93 58.97 70.51
N GLU A 51 100.54 59.35 69.28
CA GLU A 51 100.06 58.40 68.27
C GLU A 51 101.14 57.37 67.93
N LYS A 52 102.39 57.81 67.80
CA LYS A 52 103.52 56.91 67.61
C LYS A 52 103.70 55.93 68.79
N ALA A 53 103.67 56.43 70.02
CA ALA A 53 103.87 55.59 71.22
C ALA A 53 102.77 54.54 71.39
N VAL A 54 101.51 54.88 71.12
CA VAL A 54 100.39 53.92 71.15
C VAL A 54 100.57 52.86 70.07
N ASN A 55 100.93 53.27 68.85
CA ASN A 55 101.10 52.36 67.73
C ASN A 55 102.25 51.36 67.95
N GLU A 56 103.36 51.77 68.57
CA GLU A 56 104.52 50.89 68.84
C GLU A 56 104.25 49.75 69.85
N LEU A 57 103.13 49.80 70.61
CA LEU A 57 102.68 48.71 71.50
C LEU A 57 102.23 47.47 70.72
N PHE A 58 101.82 47.67 69.47
CA PHE A 58 101.21 46.65 68.64
C PHE A 58 102.20 46.14 67.60
N ILE A 59 101.96 44.92 67.09
CA ILE A 59 102.74 44.38 65.98
C ILE A 59 102.59 45.31 64.77
N ASN A 60 103.69 45.47 64.02
CA ASN A 60 103.81 46.38 62.86
C ASN A 60 103.65 47.87 63.17
N ASP A 61 103.85 48.27 64.43
CA ASP A 61 103.76 49.66 64.88
C ASP A 61 102.42 50.29 64.46
N THR A 62 101.33 49.56 64.67
CA THR A 62 99.97 50.01 64.34
C THR A 62 98.93 49.38 65.26
N SER A 63 98.10 50.21 65.89
CA SER A 63 96.99 49.76 66.74
C SER A 63 95.94 48.92 66.01
N ALA A 64 95.89 49.02 64.68
CA ALA A 64 95.00 48.22 63.85
C ALA A 64 95.34 46.72 63.84
N SER A 65 96.57 46.31 64.21
CA SER A 65 96.94 44.89 64.20
C SER A 65 96.25 44.07 65.30
N ASN A 66 95.68 44.73 66.32
CA ASN A 66 95.00 44.10 67.46
C ASN A 66 95.81 43.01 68.15
N THR A 67 97.13 43.03 67.98
CA THR A 67 98.04 42.03 68.53
C THR A 67 99.22 42.78 69.13
N LEU A 68 99.49 42.51 70.41
CA LEU A 68 100.63 43.11 71.08
C LEU A 68 101.94 42.48 70.60
N LYS A 69 103.01 43.28 70.59
CA LYS A 69 104.34 42.70 70.50
C LYS A 69 104.63 41.85 71.74
N ASN A 70 105.49 40.87 71.58
CA ASN A 70 105.91 40.06 72.71
C ASN A 70 106.67 40.82 73.79
N THR A 71 107.26 41.96 73.41
CA THR A 71 107.96 42.89 74.30
C THR A 71 107.02 43.91 74.96
N THR A 72 105.75 44.00 74.56
CA THR A 72 104.81 44.92 75.18
C THR A 72 104.41 44.39 76.53
N ASP A 73 104.80 45.14 77.57
CA ASP A 73 104.47 44.88 78.95
C ASP A 73 103.61 46.03 79.52
N GLN A 74 103.24 45.90 80.80
CA GLN A 74 102.42 46.89 81.47
C GLN A 74 103.09 48.28 81.43
N LYS A 75 104.42 48.30 81.56
CA LYS A 75 105.19 49.54 81.59
C LYS A 75 105.12 50.28 80.25
N ALA A 76 105.23 49.57 79.14
CA ALA A 76 105.13 50.16 77.81
C ALA A 76 103.77 50.84 77.57
N ILE A 77 102.67 50.21 78.02
CA ILE A 77 101.31 50.76 77.92
C ILE A 77 101.17 52.02 78.80
N ASP A 78 101.65 51.97 80.04
CA ASP A 78 101.61 53.12 80.96
C ASP A 78 102.41 54.33 80.43
N ASP A 79 103.58 54.09 79.83
CA ASP A 79 104.42 55.13 79.22
C ASP A 79 103.70 55.82 78.05
N ALA A 80 103.04 55.04 77.18
CA ALA A 80 102.24 55.59 76.08
C ALA A 80 101.00 56.36 76.59
N LYS A 81 100.34 55.87 77.64
CA LYS A 81 99.20 56.57 78.29
C LYS A 81 99.57 57.94 78.82
N ASN A 82 100.78 58.09 79.38
CA ASN A 82 101.27 59.38 79.84
C ASN A 82 101.41 60.41 78.69
N LEU A 83 101.84 59.98 77.51
CA LEU A 83 101.96 60.85 76.34
C LEU A 83 100.58 61.25 75.80
N VAL A 84 99.64 60.30 75.69
CA VAL A 84 98.26 60.58 75.27
C VAL A 84 97.57 61.57 76.21
N ASN A 85 97.78 61.43 77.52
CA ASN A 85 97.18 62.31 78.52
C ASN A 85 97.59 63.79 78.38
N ALA A 86 98.70 64.09 77.71
CA ALA A 86 99.21 65.44 77.50
C ALA A 86 98.59 66.20 76.29
N ILE A 87 97.80 65.52 75.45
CA ILE A 87 97.05 66.10 74.31
C ILE A 87 95.90 66.98 74.81
N GLN A 88 95.64 68.10 74.12
CA GLN A 88 94.51 69.02 74.35
C GLN A 88 93.34 68.80 73.37
N ASP A 89 93.56 68.30 72.15
CA ASP A 89 92.45 67.84 71.30
C ASP A 89 91.78 66.62 71.94
N GLU A 90 90.64 66.86 72.57
CA GLU A 90 89.86 65.85 73.27
C GLU A 90 89.41 64.71 72.35
N THR A 91 89.23 64.97 71.05
CA THR A 91 88.83 63.94 70.08
C THR A 91 89.99 63.01 69.80
N LYS A 92 91.18 63.54 69.49
CA LYS A 92 92.36 62.73 69.20
C LYS A 92 92.86 61.98 70.44
N LYS A 93 92.77 62.62 71.61
CA LYS A 93 93.08 62.00 72.90
C LYS A 93 92.19 60.80 73.20
N ALA A 94 90.88 60.93 72.99
CA ALA A 94 89.94 59.84 73.20
C ALA A 94 90.24 58.64 72.29
N GLU A 95 90.53 58.89 71.01
CA GLU A 95 90.91 57.84 70.04
C GLU A 95 92.14 57.03 70.51
N LEU A 96 93.18 57.71 71.00
CA LEU A 96 94.40 57.04 71.45
C LEU A 96 94.25 56.34 72.81
N LEU A 97 93.38 56.85 73.70
CA LEU A 97 93.03 56.17 74.94
C LEU A 97 92.29 54.85 74.69
N GLU A 98 91.37 54.82 73.72
CA GLU A 98 90.68 53.59 73.33
C GLU A 98 91.66 52.53 72.84
N ASN A 99 92.64 52.93 72.03
CA ASN A 99 93.70 52.03 71.58
C ASN A 99 94.60 51.55 72.73
N LEU A 100 94.81 52.34 73.78
CA LEU A 100 95.56 51.91 74.97
C LEU A 100 94.77 50.94 75.86
N ASP A 101 93.48 51.18 76.06
CA ASP A 101 92.62 50.26 76.81
C ASP A 101 92.55 48.91 76.08
N LYS A 102 92.49 48.93 74.74
CA LYS A 102 92.62 47.72 73.93
C LYS A 102 93.98 47.02 74.10
N ALA A 103 95.07 47.77 74.13
CA ALA A 103 96.38 47.20 74.41
C ALA A 103 96.42 46.53 75.81
N GLN A 104 95.79 47.16 76.80
CA GLN A 104 95.73 46.66 78.16
C GLN A 104 94.98 45.33 78.27
N ASP A 105 93.82 45.22 77.62
CA ASP A 105 93.01 44.00 77.62
C ASP A 105 93.75 42.84 76.95
N LEU A 106 94.43 43.11 75.83
CA LEU A 106 95.23 42.11 75.14
C LEU A 106 96.41 41.59 75.99
N LEU A 107 97.01 42.44 76.82
CA LEU A 107 98.10 42.02 77.72
C LEU A 107 97.57 41.13 78.86
N ASN A 108 96.42 41.49 79.42
CA ASN A 108 95.76 40.71 80.48
C ASN A 108 95.41 39.30 79.99
N GLU A 109 94.83 39.20 78.79
CA GLU A 109 94.47 37.90 78.21
C GLU A 109 95.72 37.05 77.91
N LYS A 110 96.78 37.66 77.39
CA LYS A 110 98.06 36.96 77.16
C LYS A 110 98.63 36.34 78.44
N ASN A 111 98.55 37.05 79.57
CA ASN A 111 99.02 36.53 80.86
C ASN A 111 98.11 35.44 81.42
N ALA A 112 96.79 35.59 81.27
CA ALA A 112 95.82 34.56 81.67
C ALA A 112 96.04 33.26 80.88
N GLU A 113 96.31 33.36 79.59
CA GLU A 113 96.55 32.19 78.74
C GLU A 113 97.78 31.39 79.15
N LYS A 114 98.88 32.08 79.48
CA LYS A 114 100.08 31.42 79.99
C LYS A 114 99.81 30.60 81.27
N ALA A 115 99.00 31.14 82.20
CA ALA A 115 98.65 30.43 83.43
C ALA A 115 97.77 29.20 83.18
N ARG A 116 96.88 29.24 82.16
CA ARG A 116 96.05 28.09 81.76
C ARG A 116 96.90 26.96 81.20
N GLN A 117 97.92 27.28 80.41
CA GLN A 117 98.86 26.30 79.85
C GLN A 117 99.65 25.57 80.95
N GLU A 118 100.20 26.30 81.92
CA GLU A 118 100.98 25.72 83.01
C GLU A 118 100.15 24.78 83.91
N ALA A 119 98.88 25.13 84.18
CA ALA A 119 97.98 24.29 84.99
C ALA A 119 97.65 22.95 84.30
N ALA A 120 97.42 22.99 82.98
CA ALA A 120 97.11 21.80 82.20
C ALA A 120 98.30 20.84 82.11
N GLU A 121 99.52 21.36 81.92
CA GLU A 121 100.73 20.53 81.86
C GLU A 121 101.00 19.81 83.20
N VAL A 122 100.77 20.46 84.34
CA VAL A 122 100.94 19.85 85.66
C VAL A 122 99.90 18.75 85.90
N GLY A 123 98.62 19.00 85.59
CA GLY A 123 97.56 18.01 85.77
C GLY A 123 97.80 16.74 84.95
N LEU A 124 98.23 16.91 83.70
CA LEU A 124 98.52 15.81 82.78
C LEU A 124 99.65 14.91 83.29
N LYS A 125 100.76 15.50 83.73
CA LYS A 125 101.90 14.72 84.26
C LYS A 125 101.49 13.88 85.47
N ASP A 126 100.59 14.37 86.33
CA ASP A 126 100.19 13.66 87.55
C ASP A 126 99.38 12.38 87.29
N LEU A 127 98.87 12.17 86.08
CA LEU A 127 98.18 10.92 85.68
C LEU A 127 99.14 9.73 85.55
N PHE A 128 100.43 10.00 85.41
CA PHE A 128 101.45 9.00 85.10
C PHE A 128 102.40 8.76 86.28
N ASN A 129 102.86 7.52 86.42
CA ASN A 129 103.85 7.17 87.44
C ASN A 129 105.14 7.97 87.21
N GLY A 130 105.66 8.63 88.25
CA GLY A 130 106.88 9.43 88.17
C GLY A 130 106.73 10.74 87.39
N ASN A 131 105.50 11.16 87.08
CA ASN A 131 105.19 12.38 86.34
C ASN A 131 105.75 12.40 84.90
N ASP A 132 105.93 11.22 84.30
CA ASP A 132 106.39 11.02 82.92
C ASP A 132 105.22 10.59 82.03
N VAL A 133 104.78 11.48 81.14
CA VAL A 133 103.65 11.26 80.21
C VAL A 133 103.87 10.11 79.22
N ASN A 134 105.10 9.63 79.06
CA ASN A 134 105.41 8.48 78.22
C ASN A 134 105.34 7.14 78.98
N GLY A 135 105.24 7.18 80.32
CA GLY A 135 105.21 6.04 81.21
C GLY A 135 103.85 5.35 81.35
N LYS A 136 103.72 4.47 82.36
CA LYS A 136 102.44 3.84 82.71
C LYS A 136 101.59 4.78 83.56
N ILE A 137 100.27 4.74 83.34
CA ILE A 137 99.31 5.40 84.23
C ILE A 137 99.39 4.82 85.66
N LYS A 138 99.12 5.66 86.67
CA LYS A 138 99.07 5.22 88.07
C LYS A 138 97.91 4.24 88.26
N ASP A 139 98.01 3.35 89.25
CA ASP A 139 96.88 2.46 89.58
C ASP A 139 95.65 3.22 90.08
N THR A 140 95.87 4.41 90.64
CA THR A 140 94.82 5.35 91.07
C THR A 140 94.26 6.18 89.92
N THR A 141 94.86 6.15 88.73
CA THR A 141 94.34 6.87 87.55
C THR A 141 93.08 6.15 87.10
N ASN A 142 91.97 6.85 87.20
CA ASN A 142 90.64 6.43 86.79
C ASN A 142 90.02 7.49 85.87
N GLN A 143 88.82 7.23 85.38
CA GLN A 143 88.16 8.13 84.42
C GLN A 143 88.01 9.56 84.98
N GLU A 144 87.65 9.69 86.25
CA GLU A 144 87.48 11.00 86.90
C GLU A 144 88.79 11.81 86.95
N ALA A 145 89.95 11.15 87.07
CA ALA A 145 91.25 11.80 87.01
C ALA A 145 91.57 12.31 85.59
N ILE A 146 91.24 11.53 84.55
CA ILE A 146 91.41 11.92 83.14
C ILE A 146 90.52 13.13 82.82
N ASP A 147 89.25 13.09 83.21
CA ASP A 147 88.27 14.15 82.95
C ASP A 147 88.67 15.50 83.58
N LYS A 148 89.25 15.47 84.79
CA LYS A 148 89.76 16.70 85.44
C LYS A 148 90.90 17.36 84.67
N VAL A 149 91.77 16.56 84.05
CA VAL A 149 92.85 17.10 83.21
C VAL A 149 92.30 17.60 81.87
N GLN A 150 91.30 16.91 81.32
CA GLN A 150 90.59 17.35 80.12
C GLN A 150 90.01 18.76 80.29
N ASP A 151 89.42 19.04 81.46
CA ASP A 151 88.88 20.36 81.78
C ASP A 151 89.95 21.45 81.87
N LEU A 152 91.15 21.12 82.33
CA LEU A 152 92.28 22.06 82.35
C LEU A 152 92.79 22.35 80.94
N ILE A 153 92.96 21.31 80.11
CA ILE A 153 93.37 21.44 78.70
C ILE A 153 92.33 22.24 77.92
N ASN A 154 91.04 22.03 78.19
CA ASN A 154 89.95 22.74 77.52
C ASN A 154 89.99 24.27 77.73
N LYS A 155 90.57 24.73 78.84
CA LYS A 155 90.72 26.16 79.15
C LYS A 155 91.88 26.82 78.42
N VAL A 156 92.84 26.05 77.88
CA VAL A 156 93.94 26.58 77.06
C VAL A 156 93.38 27.09 75.72
N THR A 157 93.71 28.33 75.35
CA THR A 157 93.26 28.95 74.10
C THR A 157 94.29 28.83 72.97
N ASP A 158 95.57 28.64 73.27
CA ASP A 158 96.59 28.31 72.27
C ASP A 158 96.32 26.91 71.71
N THR A 159 95.87 26.88 70.46
CA THR A 159 95.42 25.66 69.80
C THR A 159 96.54 24.65 69.59
N THR A 160 97.80 25.10 69.50
CA THR A 160 98.94 24.21 69.28
C THR A 160 99.29 23.48 70.57
N ILE A 161 99.43 24.23 71.66
CA ILE A 161 99.75 23.68 72.98
C ILE A 161 98.60 22.81 73.49
N LYS A 162 97.36 23.23 73.27
CA LYS A 162 96.17 22.44 73.60
C LYS A 162 96.17 21.08 72.89
N ALA A 163 96.55 21.05 71.61
CA ALA A 163 96.61 19.81 70.84
C ALA A 163 97.69 18.85 71.35
N ASP A 164 98.87 19.37 71.70
CA ASP A 164 99.95 18.55 72.26
C ASP A 164 99.56 17.95 73.62
N LEU A 165 98.97 18.75 74.51
CA LEU A 165 98.49 18.27 75.81
C LEU A 165 97.33 17.26 75.66
N GLN A 166 96.43 17.48 74.70
CA GLN A 166 95.31 16.57 74.42
C GLN A 166 95.81 15.20 73.98
N LYS A 167 96.81 15.16 73.10
CA LYS A 167 97.39 13.92 72.61
C LYS A 167 97.96 13.05 73.75
N ASP A 168 98.61 13.68 74.72
CA ASP A 168 99.14 12.98 75.88
C ASP A 168 98.02 12.50 76.84
N LEU A 169 96.91 13.24 76.93
CA LEU A 169 95.74 12.82 77.71
C LEU A 169 95.01 11.64 77.04
N ASP A 170 94.87 11.66 75.72
CA ASP A 170 94.28 10.57 74.93
C ASP A 170 95.06 9.28 75.14
N ARG A 171 96.39 9.36 75.20
CA ARG A 171 97.25 8.21 75.56
C ARG A 171 96.98 7.70 76.97
N ALA A 172 96.74 8.59 77.94
CA ALA A 172 96.39 8.18 79.30
C ALA A 172 95.03 7.45 79.33
N GLN A 173 94.06 7.90 78.53
CA GLN A 173 92.76 7.25 78.35
C GLN A 173 92.89 5.85 77.73
N GLU A 174 93.67 5.71 76.65
CA GLU A 174 93.90 4.42 75.99
C GLU A 174 94.49 3.37 76.96
N LEU A 175 95.42 3.79 77.81
CA LEU A 175 96.03 2.90 78.81
C LEU A 175 95.04 2.51 79.92
N LEU A 176 94.07 3.38 80.24
CA LEU A 176 93.01 3.07 81.20
C LEU A 176 91.99 2.10 80.60
N ASP A 177 91.60 2.30 79.34
CA ASP A 177 90.66 1.42 78.64
C ASP A 177 91.23 0.01 78.45
N ALA A 178 92.52 -0.11 78.14
CA ALA A 178 93.22 -1.40 78.05
C ALA A 178 93.23 -2.15 79.39
N LYS A 179 93.41 -1.44 80.51
CA LYS A 179 93.36 -2.02 81.86
C LYS A 179 91.97 -2.58 82.18
N ILE A 180 90.91 -1.90 81.75
CA ILE A 180 89.51 -2.33 81.94
C ILE A 180 89.17 -3.55 81.06
N ALA A 181 89.65 -3.58 79.81
CA ALA A 181 89.35 -4.65 78.86
C ALA A 181 89.94 -6.02 79.26
N GLU A 182 91.11 -6.06 79.90
CA GLU A 182 91.71 -7.31 80.40
C GLU A 182 90.93 -7.93 81.57
N GLU A 183 90.28 -7.12 82.43
CA GLU A 183 89.45 -7.62 83.53
C GLU A 183 88.11 -8.23 83.04
N LEU A 184 87.54 -7.73 81.93
CA LEU A 184 86.26 -8.18 81.37
C LEU A 184 86.31 -9.55 80.65
N GLN A 185 87.45 -9.96 80.08
CA GLN A 185 87.55 -11.22 79.31
C GLN A 185 87.56 -12.50 80.17
N ALA A 186 87.86 -12.40 81.47
CA ALA A 186 88.00 -13.59 82.34
C ALA A 186 86.65 -14.15 82.84
N GLU A 187 85.59 -13.33 82.94
CA GLU A 187 84.30 -13.70 83.54
C GLU A 187 83.26 -14.31 82.55
N ASP A 188 83.38 -14.08 81.24
CA ASP A 188 82.29 -14.32 80.26
C ASP A 188 82.34 -15.68 79.51
N LYS A 189 83.34 -16.53 79.78
CA LYS A 189 83.59 -17.76 79.00
C LYS A 189 82.45 -18.79 78.99
N GLY A 190 81.68 -18.90 80.08
CA GLY A 190 80.60 -19.90 80.19
C GLY A 190 79.39 -19.57 79.31
N GLN A 191 79.02 -18.30 79.24
CA GLN A 191 77.86 -17.84 78.49
C GLN A 191 78.09 -17.93 76.97
N GLN A 192 79.33 -17.70 76.52
CA GLN A 192 79.74 -17.83 75.11
C GLN A 192 79.51 -19.24 74.55
N LEU A 193 79.76 -20.29 75.34
CA LEU A 193 79.57 -21.69 74.91
C LEU A 193 78.10 -22.07 74.71
N ILE A 194 77.21 -21.57 75.58
CA ILE A 194 75.77 -21.85 75.52
C ILE A 194 75.15 -21.18 74.29
N ALA A 195 75.47 -19.90 74.07
CA ALA A 195 74.99 -19.16 72.92
C ALA A 195 75.46 -19.80 71.59
N ASN A 196 76.72 -20.22 71.51
CA ASN A 196 77.26 -20.90 70.33
C ASN A 196 76.57 -22.24 70.04
N PHE A 197 76.28 -23.04 71.08
CA PHE A 197 75.59 -24.32 70.92
C PHE A 197 74.18 -24.14 70.34
N LEU A 198 73.40 -23.19 70.87
CA LEU A 198 72.01 -22.99 70.44
C LEU A 198 71.91 -22.41 69.03
N VAL A 199 72.78 -21.47 68.67
CA VAL A 199 72.83 -20.91 67.30
C VAL A 199 73.11 -22.02 66.28
N ASN A 200 74.08 -22.89 66.58
CA ASN A 200 74.41 -24.01 65.71
C ASN A 200 73.24 -25.00 65.54
N GLN A 201 72.45 -25.26 66.60
CA GLN A 201 71.29 -26.18 66.54
C GLN A 201 70.17 -25.76 65.58
N LEU A 202 70.16 -24.50 65.11
CA LEU A 202 69.17 -23.99 64.16
C LEU A 202 69.41 -24.48 62.72
N PHE A 203 70.65 -24.85 62.42
CA PHE A 203 71.09 -25.26 61.09
C PHE A 203 71.15 -26.78 60.96
N GLN A 204 71.04 -27.28 59.74
CA GLN A 204 71.19 -28.70 59.45
C GLN A 204 72.53 -29.23 59.94
N ASP A 205 72.55 -30.46 60.43
CA ASP A 205 73.71 -31.11 61.07
C ASP A 205 74.32 -30.34 62.26
N ASN A 206 73.61 -29.34 62.77
CA ASN A 206 74.10 -28.38 63.77
C ASN A 206 75.28 -27.54 63.28
N ASP A 207 75.36 -27.29 61.97
CA ASP A 207 76.46 -26.57 61.36
C ASP A 207 75.93 -25.40 60.51
N PRO A 208 76.17 -24.14 60.94
CA PRO A 208 75.80 -22.97 60.16
C PRO A 208 76.42 -22.88 58.76
N ALA A 209 77.51 -23.62 58.50
CA ALA A 209 78.10 -23.69 57.16
C ALA A 209 77.21 -24.43 56.15
N THR A 210 76.23 -25.22 56.59
CA THR A 210 75.25 -25.85 55.70
C THR A 210 74.36 -24.83 54.99
N ASP A 211 74.20 -23.63 55.55
CA ASP A 211 73.31 -22.56 55.07
C ASP A 211 71.85 -23.03 54.84
N GLU A 212 71.47 -24.11 55.54
CA GLU A 212 70.13 -24.67 55.52
C GLU A 212 69.64 -24.81 56.96
N ILE A 213 68.44 -24.32 57.27
CA ILE A 213 67.82 -24.50 58.58
C ILE A 213 67.09 -25.84 58.67
N LYS A 214 67.00 -26.41 59.86
CA LYS A 214 66.20 -27.62 60.08
C LYS A 214 64.71 -27.35 59.88
N ASP A 215 63.96 -28.40 59.54
CA ASP A 215 62.49 -28.32 59.46
C ASP A 215 61.86 -27.87 60.79
N ILE A 216 62.44 -28.30 61.91
CA ILE A 216 62.00 -27.92 63.26
C ILE A 216 62.38 -26.48 63.65
N THR A 217 63.30 -25.84 62.93
CA THR A 217 63.71 -24.45 63.21
C THR A 217 62.56 -23.54 62.89
N ASN A 218 61.96 -22.94 63.91
CA ASN A 218 60.84 -22.01 63.82
C ASN A 218 61.17 -20.73 64.58
N GLN A 219 60.26 -19.75 64.58
CA GLN A 219 60.53 -18.45 65.20
C GLN A 219 60.90 -18.59 66.67
N LEU A 220 60.23 -19.48 67.40
CA LEU A 220 60.52 -19.76 68.81
C LEU A 220 61.94 -20.30 69.03
N ALA A 221 62.45 -21.14 68.12
CA ALA A 221 63.82 -21.64 68.18
C ALA A 221 64.86 -20.52 67.97
N ILE A 222 64.59 -19.59 67.04
CA ILE A 222 65.45 -18.42 66.80
C ILE A 222 65.44 -17.46 67.99
N ASP A 223 64.26 -17.12 68.53
CA ASP A 223 64.11 -16.24 69.69
C ASP A 223 64.82 -16.80 70.93
N THR A 224 64.83 -18.14 71.09
CA THR A 224 65.53 -18.83 72.18
C THR A 224 67.05 -18.66 72.06
N ALA A 225 67.60 -18.76 70.85
CA ALA A 225 69.03 -18.55 70.63
C ALA A 225 69.41 -17.05 70.76
N GLN A 226 68.56 -16.13 70.30
CA GLN A 226 68.72 -14.68 70.51
C GLN A 226 68.89 -14.33 71.98
N SER A 227 68.00 -14.87 72.83
CA SER A 227 68.00 -14.59 74.27
C SER A 227 69.31 -15.02 74.96
N GLN A 228 70.00 -16.04 74.44
CA GLN A 228 71.28 -16.49 74.99
C GLN A 228 72.48 -15.71 74.43
N ILE A 229 72.38 -15.21 73.19
CA ILE A 229 73.37 -14.29 72.59
C ILE A 229 73.37 -12.96 73.34
N ASP A 230 72.19 -12.42 73.70
CA ASP A 230 72.05 -11.15 74.42
C ASP A 230 72.76 -11.14 75.79
N LEU A 231 72.95 -12.31 76.40
CA LEU A 231 73.64 -12.49 77.67
C LEU A 231 75.18 -12.50 77.56
N VAL A 232 75.75 -12.60 76.35
CA VAL A 232 77.20 -12.62 76.11
C VAL A 232 77.78 -11.20 76.25
N LYS A 233 78.70 -11.01 77.20
CA LYS A 233 79.31 -9.69 77.48
C LYS A 233 80.42 -9.30 76.52
N VAL A 234 81.13 -10.28 75.94
CA VAL A 234 82.16 -10.03 74.92
C VAL A 234 81.49 -9.73 73.57
N SER A 235 81.45 -8.44 73.23
CA SER A 235 80.78 -7.92 72.04
C SER A 235 81.21 -8.61 70.74
N THR A 236 82.50 -8.90 70.57
CA THR A 236 83.01 -9.55 69.35
C THR A 236 82.46 -10.96 69.13
N VAL A 237 82.23 -11.72 70.21
CA VAL A 237 81.63 -13.06 70.16
C VAL A 237 80.12 -12.96 69.95
N ARG A 238 79.47 -12.03 70.66
CA ARG A 238 78.05 -11.74 70.50
C ARG A 238 77.72 -11.37 69.05
N ASP A 239 78.48 -10.47 68.45
CA ASP A 239 78.25 -10.00 67.08
C ASP A 239 78.49 -11.10 66.03
N SER A 240 79.43 -12.03 66.29
CA SER A 240 79.64 -13.20 65.42
C SER A 240 78.47 -14.17 65.48
N LEU A 241 77.98 -14.48 66.69
CA LEU A 241 76.83 -15.36 66.88
C LEU A 241 75.53 -14.73 66.37
N GLN A 242 75.38 -13.42 66.55
CA GLN A 242 74.24 -12.67 66.04
C GLN A 242 74.15 -12.76 64.53
N LYS A 243 75.26 -12.57 63.80
CA LYS A 243 75.28 -12.72 62.33
C LYS A 243 74.81 -14.10 61.88
N THR A 244 75.22 -15.14 62.59
CA THR A 244 74.80 -16.51 62.29
C THR A 244 73.32 -16.73 62.61
N LEU A 245 72.81 -16.14 63.70
CA LEU A 245 71.39 -16.19 64.03
C LEU A 245 70.52 -15.43 63.02
N ASP A 246 70.97 -14.23 62.62
CA ASP A 246 70.31 -13.41 61.59
C ASP A 246 70.21 -14.18 60.28
N ARG A 247 71.27 -14.94 59.92
CA ARG A 247 71.23 -15.82 58.74
C ARG A 247 70.19 -16.94 58.87
N ALA A 248 70.03 -17.53 60.05
CA ALA A 248 68.96 -18.51 60.30
C ALA A 248 67.56 -17.87 60.16
N GLN A 249 67.41 -16.61 60.60
CA GLN A 249 66.17 -15.85 60.48
C GLN A 249 65.84 -15.55 59.01
N GLU A 250 66.82 -15.12 58.22
CA GLU A 250 66.64 -14.92 56.78
C GLU A 250 66.18 -16.19 56.05
N LEU A 251 66.76 -17.34 56.39
CA LEU A 251 66.39 -18.63 55.82
C LEU A 251 65.00 -19.08 56.26
N LEU A 252 64.61 -18.81 57.51
CA LEU A 252 63.26 -19.07 58.00
C LEU A 252 62.22 -18.19 57.30
N ASP A 253 62.51 -16.90 57.14
CA ASP A 253 61.66 -15.95 56.44
C ASP A 253 61.54 -16.32 54.95
N ALA A 254 62.64 -16.75 54.32
CA ALA A 254 62.63 -17.26 52.95
C ALA A 254 61.78 -18.54 52.82
N ARG A 255 61.87 -19.48 53.78
CA ARG A 255 61.05 -20.70 53.80
C ARG A 255 59.57 -20.38 54.00
N ASN A 256 59.24 -19.47 54.90
CA ASN A 256 57.86 -19.04 55.16
C ASN A 256 57.29 -18.29 53.94
N LYS A 257 58.07 -17.40 53.33
CA LYS A 257 57.70 -16.68 52.09
C LYS A 257 57.57 -17.61 50.88
N ALA A 258 58.37 -18.68 50.81
CA ALA A 258 58.22 -19.73 49.80
C ALA A 258 56.95 -20.57 50.04
N ALA A 259 56.60 -20.87 51.29
CA ALA A 259 55.36 -21.53 51.65
C ALA A 259 54.12 -20.65 51.36
N GLU A 260 54.18 -19.34 51.62
CA GLU A 260 53.16 -18.36 51.26
C GLU A 260 53.00 -18.23 49.74
N LYS A 261 54.11 -18.18 48.99
CA LYS A 261 54.10 -18.15 47.52
C LYS A 261 53.56 -19.46 46.91
N ALA A 262 53.82 -20.61 47.55
CA ALA A 262 53.25 -21.89 47.15
C ALA A 262 51.75 -22.00 47.49
N ALA A 263 51.31 -21.44 48.62
CA ALA A 263 49.90 -21.37 49.02
C ALA A 263 49.09 -20.40 48.15
N GLU A 264 49.67 -19.26 47.77
CA GLU A 264 49.07 -18.31 46.81
C GLU A 264 48.95 -18.97 45.43
N LYS A 265 50.02 -19.60 44.93
CA LYS A 265 49.99 -20.33 43.65
C LYS A 265 48.95 -21.46 43.65
N ALA A 266 48.80 -22.20 44.76
CA ALA A 266 47.77 -23.22 44.89
C ALA A 266 46.35 -22.63 44.91
N SER A 267 46.17 -21.45 45.51
CA SER A 267 44.89 -20.73 45.53
C SER A 267 44.54 -20.15 44.16
N GLU A 268 45.53 -19.64 43.41
CA GLU A 268 45.41 -19.21 42.01
C GLU A 268 45.02 -20.39 41.09
N GLU A 269 45.71 -21.53 41.19
CA GLU A 269 45.41 -22.73 40.39
C GLU A 269 44.03 -23.31 40.71
N ALA A 270 43.63 -23.34 41.99
CA ALA A 270 42.31 -23.78 42.40
C ALA A 270 41.19 -22.84 41.93
N ALA A 271 41.37 -21.53 42.06
CA ALA A 271 40.42 -20.53 41.57
C ALA A 271 40.31 -20.55 40.04
N LYS A 272 41.45 -20.65 39.33
CA LYS A 272 41.47 -20.78 37.87
C LYS A 272 40.76 -22.03 37.39
N LYS A 273 41.05 -23.18 38.00
CA LYS A 273 40.39 -24.45 37.65
C LYS A 273 38.88 -24.38 37.89
N ALA A 274 38.45 -23.81 39.03
CA ALA A 274 37.04 -23.67 39.35
C ALA A 274 36.32 -22.78 38.34
N VAL A 275 36.91 -21.64 37.94
CA VAL A 275 36.35 -20.76 36.89
C VAL A 275 36.32 -21.46 35.54
N ASP A 276 37.41 -22.10 35.12
CA ASP A 276 37.50 -22.81 33.85
C ASP A 276 36.42 -23.91 33.74
N GLU A 277 36.17 -24.67 34.82
CA GLU A 277 35.19 -25.75 34.87
C GLU A 277 33.73 -25.30 34.77
N LEU A 278 33.43 -24.01 34.93
CA LEU A 278 32.09 -23.45 34.66
C LEU A 278 31.78 -23.44 33.16
N PHE A 279 32.79 -23.49 32.30
CA PHE A 279 32.67 -23.37 30.86
C PHE A 279 32.86 -24.70 30.14
N GLN A 280 32.22 -24.83 28.97
CA GLN A 280 32.32 -26.04 28.16
C GLN A 280 33.78 -26.28 27.73
N GLY A 281 34.21 -27.54 27.79
CA GLY A 281 35.62 -27.90 27.54
C GLY A 281 36.60 -27.37 28.59
N ASN A 282 36.12 -26.92 29.76
CA ASN A 282 36.91 -26.28 30.80
C ASN A 282 37.66 -25.04 30.29
N ASN A 283 37.02 -24.22 29.45
CA ASN A 283 37.67 -23.10 28.79
C ASN A 283 36.73 -21.87 28.69
N PRO A 284 36.98 -20.80 29.46
CA PRO A 284 36.19 -19.55 29.42
C PRO A 284 36.15 -18.85 28.06
N SER A 285 37.15 -19.11 27.22
CA SER A 285 37.21 -18.56 25.85
C SER A 285 36.13 -19.12 24.93
N THR A 286 35.54 -20.28 25.26
CA THR A 286 34.41 -20.83 24.49
C THR A 286 33.18 -19.95 24.57
N GLY A 287 33.04 -19.14 25.63
CA GLY A 287 31.87 -18.30 25.86
C GLY A 287 30.57 -19.09 26.08
N VAL A 288 30.66 -20.39 26.37
CA VAL A 288 29.51 -21.25 26.63
C VAL A 288 29.70 -21.92 27.99
N ILE A 289 28.74 -21.75 28.90
CA ILE A 289 28.75 -22.42 30.21
C ILE A 289 28.27 -23.87 30.08
N LYS A 290 28.74 -24.77 30.94
CA LYS A 290 28.26 -26.17 30.94
C LYS A 290 26.79 -26.24 31.36
N GLU A 291 26.13 -27.33 30.97
CA GLU A 291 24.75 -27.58 31.44
C GLU A 291 24.64 -27.68 32.95
N THR A 292 25.65 -28.25 33.61
CA THR A 292 25.73 -28.42 35.06
C THR A 292 26.16 -27.16 35.81
N THR A 293 26.49 -26.08 35.11
CA THR A 293 26.86 -24.81 35.76
C THR A 293 25.58 -24.14 36.25
N ASP A 294 25.45 -24.07 37.57
CA ASP A 294 24.36 -23.40 38.28
C ASP A 294 24.90 -22.30 39.22
N GLN A 295 24.02 -21.64 39.95
CA GLN A 295 24.42 -20.59 40.88
C GLN A 295 25.34 -21.12 41.99
N GLY A 296 25.16 -22.39 42.41
CA GLY A 296 26.03 -23.01 43.41
C GLY A 296 27.46 -23.21 42.92
N ALA A 297 27.65 -23.58 41.66
CA ALA A 297 28.96 -23.69 41.02
C ALA A 297 29.64 -22.31 40.88
N ILE A 298 28.87 -21.27 40.55
CA ILE A 298 29.35 -19.88 40.49
C ILE A 298 29.81 -19.39 41.87
N ASP A 299 29.01 -19.62 42.90
CA ASP A 299 29.31 -19.19 44.27
C ASP A 299 30.57 -19.92 44.79
N ALA A 300 30.71 -21.21 44.50
CA ALA A 300 31.91 -21.98 44.84
C ALA A 300 33.19 -21.46 44.15
N ALA A 301 33.10 -21.06 42.88
CA ALA A 301 34.21 -20.43 42.18
C ALA A 301 34.52 -19.02 42.73
N GLN A 302 33.50 -18.25 43.10
CA GLN A 302 33.64 -16.94 43.74
C GLN A 302 34.38 -17.03 45.09
N ASP A 303 34.05 -18.04 45.91
CA ASP A 303 34.71 -18.30 47.19
C ASP A 303 36.19 -18.65 47.04
N LEU A 304 36.55 -19.34 45.95
CA LEU A 304 37.95 -19.65 45.64
C LEU A 304 38.70 -18.41 45.11
N ILE A 305 38.08 -17.60 44.25
CA ILE A 305 38.65 -16.32 43.80
C ILE A 305 38.87 -15.35 44.97
N ASN A 306 37.97 -15.35 45.95
CA ASN A 306 38.10 -14.51 47.15
C ASN A 306 39.37 -14.83 47.96
N LYS A 307 39.87 -16.08 47.89
CA LYS A 307 41.10 -16.54 48.56
C LYS A 307 42.39 -16.19 47.80
N VAL A 308 42.30 -15.78 46.53
CA VAL A 308 43.45 -15.26 45.76
C VAL A 308 43.81 -13.86 46.28
N THR A 309 45.09 -13.64 46.56
CA THR A 309 45.60 -12.37 47.10
C THR A 309 46.28 -11.50 46.03
N ASP A 310 46.74 -12.08 44.90
CA ASP A 310 47.21 -11.30 43.74
C ASP A 310 46.05 -10.50 43.11
N PRO A 311 46.09 -9.15 43.14
CA PRO A 311 44.98 -8.32 42.70
C PRO A 311 44.79 -8.34 41.18
N THR A 312 45.81 -8.67 40.40
CA THR A 312 45.74 -8.76 38.94
C THR A 312 45.07 -10.06 38.53
N ILE A 313 45.54 -11.19 39.07
CA ILE A 313 44.96 -12.51 38.79
C ILE A 313 43.53 -12.60 39.33
N LYS A 314 43.27 -12.07 40.53
CA LYS A 314 41.93 -12.00 41.10
C LYS A 314 40.98 -11.23 40.19
N LYS A 315 41.41 -10.09 39.63
CA LYS A 315 40.61 -9.29 38.71
C LYS A 315 40.33 -10.01 37.39
N ASP A 316 41.32 -10.70 36.83
CA ASP A 316 41.17 -11.46 35.58
C ASP A 316 40.24 -12.67 35.76
N LEU A 317 40.40 -13.43 36.86
CA LEU A 317 39.50 -14.53 37.20
C LEU A 317 38.09 -14.04 37.52
N GLN A 318 37.95 -12.90 38.23
CA GLN A 318 36.66 -12.30 38.52
C GLN A 318 35.92 -11.91 37.24
N LYS A 319 36.63 -11.36 36.24
CA LYS A 319 36.06 -11.01 34.95
C LYS A 319 35.50 -12.23 34.22
N GLU A 320 36.22 -13.35 34.21
CA GLU A 320 35.72 -14.58 33.59
C GLU A 320 34.58 -15.22 34.40
N LEU A 321 34.60 -15.12 35.74
CA LEU A 321 33.47 -15.55 36.57
C LEU A 321 32.22 -14.69 36.33
N ASP A 322 32.37 -13.37 36.19
CA ASP A 322 31.26 -12.46 35.88
C ASP A 322 30.68 -12.75 34.49
N LYS A 323 31.53 -13.10 33.51
CA LYS A 323 31.07 -13.62 32.23
C LYS A 323 30.26 -14.92 32.38
N ALA A 324 30.65 -15.82 33.28
CA ALA A 324 29.86 -17.03 33.57
C ALA A 324 28.52 -16.71 34.22
N LYS A 325 28.45 -15.69 35.11
CA LYS A 325 27.21 -15.19 35.72
C LYS A 325 26.26 -14.63 34.67
N ASP A 326 26.77 -13.78 33.77
CA ASP A 326 25.99 -13.20 32.69
C ASP A 326 25.45 -14.30 31.76
N LEU A 327 26.28 -15.27 31.38
CA LEU A 327 25.87 -16.42 30.56
C LEU A 327 24.88 -17.35 31.29
N LEU A 328 24.95 -17.49 32.61
CA LEU A 328 23.96 -18.25 33.40
C LEU A 328 22.61 -17.52 33.46
N ALA A 329 22.64 -16.20 33.63
CA ALA A 329 21.45 -15.36 33.56
C ALA A 329 20.83 -15.38 32.15
N GLU A 330 21.65 -15.34 31.10
CA GLU A 330 21.23 -15.49 29.71
C GLU A 330 20.68 -16.89 29.43
N LYS A 331 21.29 -17.96 29.94
CA LYS A 331 20.78 -19.33 29.85
C LYS A 331 19.41 -19.46 30.53
N ALA A 332 19.26 -18.97 31.75
CA ALA A 332 17.98 -18.98 32.47
C ALA A 332 16.92 -18.10 31.78
N ALA A 333 17.32 -16.96 31.19
CA ALA A 333 16.45 -16.10 30.41
C ALA A 333 16.05 -16.75 29.08
N SER A 334 16.96 -17.47 28.42
CA SER A 334 16.74 -18.22 27.18
C SER A 334 15.82 -19.41 27.41
N GLU A 335 16.01 -20.18 28.50
CA GLU A 335 15.12 -21.27 28.92
C GLU A 335 13.71 -20.74 29.26
N LYS A 336 13.61 -19.60 29.96
CA LYS A 336 12.33 -18.95 30.24
C LYS A 336 11.66 -18.39 28.98
N ALA A 337 12.44 -17.82 28.06
CA ALA A 337 11.95 -17.32 26.78
C ALA A 337 11.54 -18.45 25.84
N GLU A 338 12.22 -19.59 25.87
CA GLU A 338 11.81 -20.80 25.17
C GLU A 338 10.50 -21.34 25.72
N LYS A 339 10.39 -21.51 27.04
CA LYS A 339 9.14 -21.94 27.69
C LYS A 339 7.97 -20.98 27.42
N ALA A 340 8.21 -19.67 27.34
CA ALA A 340 7.20 -18.70 26.97
C ALA A 340 6.78 -18.80 25.49
N ARG A 341 7.72 -19.10 24.59
CA ARG A 341 7.43 -19.36 23.16
C ARG A 341 6.65 -20.66 22.98
N GLU A 342 7.01 -21.72 23.70
CA GLU A 342 6.28 -23.00 23.73
C GLU A 342 4.84 -22.82 24.21
N GLU A 343 4.62 -22.15 25.34
CA GLU A 343 3.28 -21.90 25.88
C GLU A 343 2.43 -21.01 24.96
N ALA A 344 3.03 -19.97 24.36
CA ALA A 344 2.33 -19.10 23.41
C ALA A 344 1.94 -19.86 22.13
N ALA A 345 2.85 -20.67 21.59
CA ALA A 345 2.59 -21.50 20.42
C ALA A 345 1.55 -22.59 20.72
N LYS A 346 1.67 -23.27 21.87
CA LYS A 346 0.68 -24.26 22.33
C LYS A 346 -0.71 -23.66 22.48
N LYS A 347 -0.82 -22.51 23.15
CA LYS A 347 -2.09 -21.82 23.32
C LYS A 347 -2.71 -21.43 21.97
N ALA A 348 -1.90 -20.89 21.06
CA ALA A 348 -2.38 -20.50 19.74
C ALA A 348 -2.90 -21.71 18.95
N VAL A 349 -2.20 -22.85 18.97
CA VAL A 349 -2.64 -24.10 18.33
C VAL A 349 -3.91 -24.64 18.98
N ASP A 350 -3.96 -24.72 20.31
CA ASP A 350 -5.13 -25.21 21.05
C ASP A 350 -6.38 -24.37 20.70
N GLU A 351 -6.23 -23.04 20.62
CA GLU A 351 -7.31 -22.10 20.31
C GLU A 351 -7.86 -22.20 18.88
N LEU A 352 -7.19 -22.91 17.96
CA LEU A 352 -7.73 -23.24 16.63
C LEU A 352 -8.89 -24.23 16.71
N PHE A 353 -8.93 -25.02 17.77
CA PHE A 353 -9.88 -26.13 17.94
C PHE A 353 -11.02 -25.79 18.90
N GLN A 354 -12.15 -26.45 18.72
CA GLN A 354 -13.31 -26.26 19.59
C GLN A 354 -12.96 -26.62 21.04
N SER A 355 -13.45 -25.82 21.98
CA SER A 355 -13.11 -25.92 23.42
C SER A 355 -11.61 -25.80 23.72
N ASN A 356 -10.83 -25.19 22.82
CA ASN A 356 -9.38 -25.05 22.91
C ASN A 356 -8.67 -26.40 23.05
N ASN A 357 -9.09 -27.42 22.30
CA ASN A 357 -8.56 -28.77 22.43
C ASN A 357 -8.39 -29.47 21.06
N PRO A 358 -7.14 -29.67 20.59
CA PRO A 358 -6.84 -30.37 19.33
C PRO A 358 -7.35 -31.82 19.25
N SER A 359 -7.59 -32.46 20.39
CA SER A 359 -8.14 -33.83 20.43
C SER A 359 -9.58 -33.91 19.96
N THR A 360 -10.32 -32.79 19.94
CA THR A 360 -11.69 -32.76 19.42
C THR A 360 -11.75 -33.06 17.92
N GLY A 361 -10.67 -32.78 17.18
CA GLY A 361 -10.64 -32.92 15.72
C GLY A 361 -11.64 -31.99 15.01
N ILE A 362 -12.11 -30.94 15.69
CA ILE A 362 -13.06 -29.96 15.15
C ILE A 362 -12.44 -28.57 15.36
N ILE A 363 -12.26 -27.81 14.28
CA ILE A 363 -11.80 -26.42 14.36
C ILE A 363 -12.96 -25.47 14.69
N LYS A 364 -12.66 -24.31 15.29
CA LYS A 364 -13.71 -23.30 15.56
C LYS A 364 -14.24 -22.69 14.27
N GLU A 365 -15.45 -22.14 14.33
CA GLU A 365 -16.01 -21.37 13.21
C GLU A 365 -15.13 -20.17 12.82
N THR A 366 -14.51 -19.53 13.82
CA THR A 366 -13.62 -18.38 13.65
C THR A 366 -12.21 -18.75 13.22
N THR A 367 -11.87 -20.05 13.11
CA THR A 367 -10.55 -20.47 12.65
C THR A 367 -10.49 -20.34 11.13
N ASP A 368 -9.73 -19.37 10.65
CA ASP A 368 -9.43 -19.13 9.23
C ASP A 368 -7.93 -19.23 8.96
N GLN A 369 -7.51 -19.03 7.71
CA GLN A 369 -6.09 -19.16 7.32
C GLN A 369 -5.20 -18.15 8.06
N SER A 370 -5.68 -16.94 8.33
CA SER A 370 -4.90 -15.92 9.03
C SER A 370 -4.59 -16.32 10.48
N VAL A 371 -5.52 -17.02 11.12
CA VAL A 371 -5.34 -17.54 12.49
C VAL A 371 -4.35 -18.72 12.49
N ILE A 372 -4.39 -19.59 11.47
CA ILE A 372 -3.41 -20.68 11.32
C ILE A 372 -2.01 -20.11 11.04
N ASP A 373 -1.88 -19.13 10.15
CA ASP A 373 -0.59 -18.50 9.83
C ASP A 373 0.02 -17.80 11.06
N ALA A 374 -0.82 -17.15 11.88
CA ALA A 374 -0.38 -16.55 13.14
C ALA A 374 0.13 -17.61 14.15
N ALA A 375 -0.51 -18.78 14.22
CA ALA A 375 -0.03 -19.89 15.04
C ALA A 375 1.28 -20.49 14.48
N GLN A 376 1.41 -20.59 13.14
CA GLN A 376 2.63 -21.02 12.46
C GLN A 376 3.82 -20.11 12.78
N ASP A 377 3.61 -18.79 12.80
CA ASP A 377 4.64 -17.81 13.16
C ASP A 377 5.13 -17.98 14.61
N LEU A 378 4.24 -18.36 15.53
CA LEU A 378 4.61 -18.66 16.91
C LEU A 378 5.37 -19.99 17.01
N ILE A 379 4.94 -21.03 16.30
CA ILE A 379 5.66 -22.32 16.21
C ILE A 379 7.05 -22.13 15.61
N ASN A 380 7.20 -21.27 14.60
CA ASN A 380 8.48 -20.99 13.95
C ASN A 380 9.51 -20.40 14.93
N LYS A 381 9.04 -19.68 15.96
CA LYS A 381 9.88 -19.11 17.02
C LYS A 381 10.29 -20.13 18.08
N VAL A 382 9.60 -21.26 18.25
CA VAL A 382 10.00 -22.34 19.17
C VAL A 382 11.33 -22.95 18.69
N THR A 383 12.28 -23.16 19.61
CA THR A 383 13.60 -23.72 19.32
C THR A 383 13.76 -25.17 19.74
N ASP A 384 12.95 -25.70 20.66
CA ASP A 384 12.88 -27.14 20.96
C ASP A 384 12.32 -27.90 19.74
N PRO A 385 13.12 -28.78 19.10
CA PRO A 385 12.72 -29.45 17.86
C PRO A 385 11.62 -30.50 18.07
N THR A 386 11.49 -31.07 19.27
CA THR A 386 10.47 -32.07 19.59
C THR A 386 9.12 -31.38 19.80
N ILE A 387 9.08 -30.34 20.63
CA ILE A 387 7.85 -29.57 20.88
C ILE A 387 7.40 -28.86 19.61
N LYS A 388 8.33 -28.26 18.85
CA LYS A 388 8.03 -27.65 17.56
C LYS A 388 7.38 -28.65 16.60
N LYS A 389 7.90 -29.88 16.53
CA LYS A 389 7.34 -30.95 15.68
C LYS A 389 5.94 -31.38 16.14
N ASP A 390 5.72 -31.52 17.45
CA ASP A 390 4.42 -31.92 17.98
C ASP A 390 3.36 -30.83 17.78
N LEU A 391 3.71 -29.56 18.01
CA LEU A 391 2.83 -28.42 17.71
C LEU A 391 2.57 -28.27 16.22
N GLN A 392 3.58 -28.48 15.37
CA GLN A 392 3.41 -28.46 13.92
C GLN A 392 2.43 -29.54 13.48
N LYS A 393 2.49 -30.75 14.05
CA LYS A 393 1.56 -31.82 13.71
C LYS A 393 0.10 -31.46 14.03
N GLU A 394 -0.16 -30.82 15.17
CA GLU A 394 -1.51 -30.38 15.51
C GLU A 394 -1.95 -29.15 14.68
N LEU A 395 -1.02 -28.27 14.29
CA LEU A 395 -1.29 -27.19 13.35
C LEU A 395 -1.64 -27.75 11.96
N ASP A 396 -0.87 -28.72 11.45
CA ASP A 396 -1.11 -29.40 10.18
C ASP A 396 -2.50 -30.06 10.20
N LYS A 397 -2.90 -30.66 11.33
CA LYS A 397 -4.25 -31.19 11.52
C LYS A 397 -5.32 -30.10 11.47
N ALA A 398 -5.08 -28.93 12.07
CA ALA A 398 -6.00 -27.79 11.97
C ALA A 398 -6.09 -27.28 10.52
N GLN A 399 -4.96 -27.27 9.80
CA GLN A 399 -4.89 -26.90 8.39
C GLN A 399 -5.68 -27.88 7.53
N ASP A 400 -5.48 -29.19 7.70
CA ASP A 400 -6.23 -30.23 7.01
C ASP A 400 -7.74 -30.10 7.27
N LEU A 401 -8.14 -29.85 8.52
CA LEU A 401 -9.54 -29.62 8.88
C LEU A 401 -10.09 -28.31 8.30
N LEU A 402 -9.27 -27.27 8.20
CA LEU A 402 -9.65 -26.01 7.55
C LEU A 402 -9.79 -26.18 6.04
N ASP A 403 -8.94 -27.01 5.43
CA ASP A 403 -9.00 -27.34 4.02
C ASP A 403 -10.21 -28.24 3.72
N ILE A 404 -10.58 -29.13 4.64
CA ILE A 404 -11.85 -29.87 4.58
C ILE A 404 -13.04 -28.93 4.74
N LYS A 405 -13.01 -28.03 5.73
CA LYS A 405 -14.07 -27.03 5.98
C LYS A 405 -14.31 -26.15 4.75
N ASN A 406 -13.24 -25.79 4.05
CA ASN A 406 -13.28 -24.94 2.85
C ASN A 406 -13.30 -25.73 1.53
N GLY A 407 -13.24 -27.06 1.58
CA GLY A 407 -13.06 -27.93 0.42
C GLY A 407 -14.35 -28.22 -0.36
N PRO A 408 -14.39 -29.30 -1.17
CA PRO A 408 -15.53 -29.61 -2.04
C PRO A 408 -16.82 -29.99 -1.30
N THR A 409 -16.77 -30.20 0.01
CA THR A 409 -17.94 -30.43 0.88
C THR A 409 -18.37 -29.19 1.65
N SER A 410 -17.73 -28.04 1.45
CA SER A 410 -18.12 -26.77 2.08
C SER A 410 -19.47 -26.28 1.55
N PRO A 411 -20.29 -25.61 2.38
CA PRO A 411 -21.54 -24.99 1.92
C PRO A 411 -21.32 -24.04 0.72
N GLU A 412 -20.21 -23.29 0.71
CA GLU A 412 -19.85 -22.36 -0.35
C GLU A 412 -19.54 -23.08 -1.67
N PHE A 413 -18.74 -24.15 -1.62
CA PHE A 413 -18.43 -24.95 -2.81
C PHE A 413 -19.68 -25.66 -3.34
N ILE A 414 -20.49 -26.26 -2.46
CA ILE A 414 -21.74 -26.92 -2.86
C ILE A 414 -22.69 -25.91 -3.50
N ALA A 415 -22.87 -24.73 -2.89
CA ALA A 415 -23.72 -23.68 -3.45
C ALA A 415 -23.23 -23.20 -4.82
N ALA A 416 -21.91 -23.06 -5.01
CA ALA A 416 -21.32 -22.72 -6.30
C ALA A 416 -21.52 -23.85 -7.33
N GLN A 417 -21.26 -25.10 -6.96
CA GLN A 417 -21.44 -26.27 -7.81
C GLN A 417 -22.90 -26.42 -8.26
N GLU A 418 -23.86 -26.35 -7.33
CA GLU A 418 -25.29 -26.43 -7.61
C GLU A 418 -25.74 -25.29 -8.53
N ALA A 419 -25.30 -24.05 -8.25
CA ALA A 419 -25.66 -22.90 -9.06
C ALA A 419 -25.12 -23.01 -10.50
N ILE A 420 -23.90 -23.54 -10.70
CA ILE A 420 -23.31 -23.74 -12.03
C ILE A 420 -24.00 -24.88 -12.76
N GLN A 421 -24.27 -26.01 -12.09
CA GLN A 421 -24.99 -27.14 -12.68
C GLN A 421 -26.42 -26.75 -13.07
N ASP A 422 -27.08 -25.89 -12.30
CA ASP A 422 -28.42 -25.39 -12.64
C ASP A 422 -28.45 -24.56 -13.94
N LEU A 423 -27.31 -24.06 -14.42
CA LEU A 423 -27.23 -23.36 -15.71
C LEU A 423 -27.28 -24.30 -16.91
N LEU A 424 -27.01 -25.59 -16.70
CA LEU A 424 -26.72 -26.56 -17.75
C LEU A 424 -27.82 -27.63 -17.86
N THR A 425 -27.93 -28.21 -19.04
CA THR A 425 -28.87 -29.30 -19.37
C THR A 425 -28.26 -30.28 -20.34
N THR A 426 -28.92 -31.41 -20.48
CA THR A 426 -28.53 -32.48 -21.39
C THR A 426 -28.62 -32.03 -22.85
N LEU A 427 -27.54 -32.27 -23.60
CA LEU A 427 -27.51 -32.25 -25.06
C LEU A 427 -27.73 -33.68 -25.59
N VAL A 428 -28.69 -33.86 -26.49
CA VAL A 428 -29.03 -35.13 -27.15
C VAL A 428 -28.70 -35.01 -28.64
N ASN A 429 -27.72 -35.78 -29.10
CA ASN A 429 -27.27 -35.80 -30.50
C ASN A 429 -27.83 -37.00 -31.27
N PHE A 430 -27.71 -36.96 -32.60
CA PHE A 430 -28.03 -38.09 -33.47
C PHE A 430 -27.31 -39.39 -33.03
N GLY A 431 -28.01 -40.52 -33.12
CA GLY A 431 -27.56 -41.78 -32.52
C GLY A 431 -27.82 -41.91 -31.02
N GLN A 432 -28.60 -41.00 -30.42
CA GLN A 432 -28.94 -40.96 -28.99
C GLN A 432 -27.72 -40.78 -28.06
N LYS A 433 -26.68 -40.08 -28.55
CA LYS A 433 -25.52 -39.71 -27.71
C LYS A 433 -25.92 -38.55 -26.81
N THR A 434 -25.68 -38.67 -25.51
CA THR A 434 -26.06 -37.66 -24.50
C THR A 434 -24.84 -37.06 -23.81
N ASP A 435 -24.87 -35.75 -23.54
CA ASP A 435 -23.93 -35.03 -22.67
C ASP A 435 -24.76 -34.24 -21.64
N VAL A 436 -24.74 -34.67 -20.38
CA VAL A 436 -25.58 -34.16 -19.28
C VAL A 436 -25.40 -32.66 -19.04
N TYR A 437 -24.24 -32.11 -19.40
CA TYR A 437 -23.91 -30.69 -19.27
C TYR A 437 -23.47 -30.08 -20.61
N GLY A 438 -23.99 -30.63 -21.71
CA GLY A 438 -23.62 -30.26 -23.08
C GLY A 438 -24.36 -29.05 -23.64
N ALA A 439 -25.42 -28.59 -22.97
CA ALA A 439 -26.20 -27.42 -23.36
C ALA A 439 -26.53 -26.55 -22.14
N VAL A 440 -26.93 -25.30 -22.35
CA VAL A 440 -27.52 -24.47 -21.30
C VAL A 440 -29.01 -24.71 -21.17
N LYS A 441 -29.57 -24.61 -19.97
CA LYS A 441 -31.03 -24.63 -19.83
C LYS A 441 -31.65 -23.47 -20.60
N LEU A 442 -32.89 -23.67 -21.01
CA LEU A 442 -33.63 -22.67 -21.78
C LEU A 442 -33.94 -21.41 -20.95
N ASP A 443 -34.08 -21.54 -19.62
CA ASP A 443 -34.28 -20.45 -18.66
C ASP A 443 -32.96 -19.91 -18.08
N THR A 444 -31.79 -20.41 -18.51
CA THR A 444 -30.51 -19.83 -18.13
C THR A 444 -30.43 -18.40 -18.65
N THR A 445 -30.25 -17.46 -17.74
CA THR A 445 -30.04 -16.04 -18.02
C THR A 445 -28.63 -15.64 -17.60
N GLN A 446 -28.14 -14.51 -18.11
CA GLN A 446 -26.86 -13.96 -17.66
C GLN A 446 -26.89 -13.60 -16.16
N ALA A 447 -28.07 -13.26 -15.61
CA ALA A 447 -28.23 -13.03 -14.17
C ALA A 447 -27.98 -14.31 -13.35
N LYS A 448 -28.48 -15.48 -13.79
CA LYS A 448 -28.16 -16.77 -13.14
C LYS A 448 -26.67 -17.12 -13.25
N VAL A 449 -26.04 -16.80 -14.38
CA VAL A 449 -24.57 -16.96 -14.55
C VAL A 449 -23.81 -16.07 -13.57
N TYR A 450 -24.27 -14.82 -13.37
CA TYR A 450 -23.68 -13.92 -12.39
C TYR A 450 -23.89 -14.38 -10.95
N GLU A 451 -25.07 -14.89 -10.60
CA GLU A 451 -25.31 -15.46 -9.27
C GLU A 451 -24.40 -16.67 -9.02
N ALA A 452 -24.21 -17.52 -10.03
CA ALA A 452 -23.26 -18.63 -9.97
C ALA A 452 -21.81 -18.16 -9.82
N GLN A 453 -21.42 -17.07 -10.51
CA GLN A 453 -20.11 -16.43 -10.33
C GLN A 453 -19.93 -15.86 -8.92
N ASP A 454 -20.93 -15.12 -8.41
CA ASP A 454 -20.89 -14.52 -7.08
C ASP A 454 -20.72 -15.63 -6.00
N LYS A 455 -21.37 -16.80 -6.17
CA LYS A 455 -21.17 -17.97 -5.30
C LYS A 455 -19.80 -18.62 -5.49
N LEU A 456 -19.30 -18.71 -6.72
CA LEU A 456 -17.97 -19.25 -7.02
C LEU A 456 -16.83 -18.39 -6.44
N ASP A 457 -17.02 -17.08 -6.39
CA ASP A 457 -16.05 -16.14 -5.80
C ASP A 457 -15.91 -16.31 -4.27
N LEU A 458 -16.92 -16.88 -3.61
CA LEU A 458 -16.86 -17.23 -2.18
C LEU A 458 -16.05 -18.52 -1.93
N VAL A 459 -15.78 -19.32 -2.96
CA VAL A 459 -14.92 -20.51 -2.85
C VAL A 459 -13.46 -20.07 -2.79
N PRO A 460 -12.68 -20.47 -1.76
CA PRO A 460 -11.27 -20.08 -1.68
C PRO A 460 -10.43 -20.60 -2.85
N ASP A 461 -9.45 -19.80 -3.32
CA ASP A 461 -8.59 -20.15 -4.48
C ASP A 461 -7.72 -21.40 -4.24
N LYS A 462 -7.50 -21.78 -2.98
CA LYS A 462 -6.77 -22.99 -2.61
C LYS A 462 -7.52 -24.30 -2.86
N VAL A 463 -8.84 -24.23 -3.11
CA VAL A 463 -9.66 -25.41 -3.45
C VAL A 463 -9.35 -25.82 -4.88
N VAL A 464 -8.68 -26.96 -5.06
CA VAL A 464 -8.21 -27.44 -6.36
C VAL A 464 -9.38 -27.62 -7.34
N GLU A 465 -10.52 -28.10 -6.83
CA GLU A 465 -11.75 -28.33 -7.59
C GLU A 465 -12.44 -27.04 -8.07
N LYS A 466 -12.09 -25.86 -7.49
CA LYS A 466 -12.60 -24.56 -7.96
C LYS A 466 -12.26 -24.33 -9.42
N ALA A 467 -11.08 -24.78 -9.88
CA ALA A 467 -10.67 -24.65 -11.27
C ALA A 467 -11.64 -25.36 -12.23
N GLU A 468 -12.21 -26.49 -11.82
CA GLU A 468 -13.21 -27.22 -12.60
C GLU A 468 -14.55 -26.48 -12.65
N LEU A 469 -15.00 -25.91 -11.52
CA LEU A 469 -16.19 -25.06 -11.49
C LEU A 469 -16.01 -23.79 -12.34
N VAL A 470 -14.83 -23.15 -12.34
CA VAL A 470 -14.50 -22.03 -13.23
C VAL A 470 -14.62 -22.45 -14.69
N ALA A 471 -14.08 -23.62 -15.06
CA ALA A 471 -14.18 -24.14 -16.42
C ALA A 471 -15.64 -24.47 -16.82
N GLN A 472 -16.43 -25.03 -15.91
CA GLN A 472 -17.85 -25.32 -16.15
C GLN A 472 -18.70 -24.05 -16.26
N LEU A 473 -18.47 -23.04 -15.42
CA LEU A 473 -19.14 -21.74 -15.51
C LEU A 473 -18.78 -21.03 -16.82
N LYS A 474 -17.51 -21.08 -17.22
CA LYS A 474 -17.08 -20.60 -18.53
C LYS A 474 -17.78 -21.35 -19.67
N LYS A 475 -17.86 -22.69 -19.60
CA LYS A 475 -18.61 -23.51 -20.57
C LYS A 475 -20.08 -23.09 -20.62
N ALA A 476 -20.74 -22.91 -19.47
CA ALA A 476 -22.12 -22.45 -19.39
C ALA A 476 -22.29 -21.05 -20.01
N GLN A 477 -21.34 -20.15 -19.79
CA GLN A 477 -21.33 -18.83 -20.40
C GLN A 477 -21.15 -18.90 -21.92
N ASP A 478 -20.19 -19.70 -22.41
CA ASP A 478 -19.96 -19.93 -23.85
C ASP A 478 -21.20 -20.55 -24.53
N LEU A 479 -21.85 -21.51 -23.87
CA LEU A 479 -23.09 -22.14 -24.34
C LEU A 479 -24.30 -21.19 -24.29
N LEU A 480 -24.39 -20.32 -23.28
CA LEU A 480 -25.41 -19.27 -23.19
C LEU A 480 -25.27 -18.28 -24.36
N ILE A 481 -24.04 -17.89 -24.66
CA ILE A 481 -23.70 -17.05 -25.81
C ILE A 481 -24.09 -17.76 -27.11
N ALA A 482 -23.71 -19.04 -27.27
CA ALA A 482 -24.06 -19.82 -28.44
C ALA A 482 -25.58 -19.88 -28.65
N ARG A 483 -26.34 -20.21 -27.60
CA ARG A 483 -27.81 -20.23 -27.63
C ARG A 483 -28.41 -18.90 -28.07
N ASN A 484 -27.90 -17.77 -27.57
CA ASN A 484 -28.40 -16.44 -27.94
C ASN A 484 -28.11 -16.10 -29.42
N ASN A 485 -26.98 -16.60 -29.96
CA ASN A 485 -26.59 -16.39 -31.35
C ASN A 485 -27.24 -17.39 -32.33
N GLU A 486 -27.77 -18.51 -31.85
CA GLU A 486 -28.33 -19.57 -32.70
C GLU A 486 -29.57 -19.15 -33.51
N GLN A 487 -30.26 -18.07 -33.15
CA GLN A 487 -31.37 -17.54 -33.96
C GLN A 487 -30.89 -16.88 -35.27
N ILE A 488 -29.62 -16.48 -35.34
CA ILE A 488 -29.04 -15.87 -36.54
C ILE A 488 -28.91 -16.94 -37.63
N GLY A 489 -29.54 -16.70 -38.77
CA GLY A 489 -29.58 -17.66 -39.88
C GLY A 489 -30.58 -18.82 -39.68
N ASN A 490 -31.45 -18.75 -38.66
CA ASN A 490 -32.51 -19.73 -38.46
C ASN A 490 -33.49 -19.76 -39.65
N ARG A 491 -33.69 -20.95 -40.23
CA ARG A 491 -34.64 -21.16 -41.34
C ARG A 491 -36.03 -21.65 -40.90
N VAL A 492 -36.22 -21.96 -39.61
CA VAL A 492 -37.50 -22.40 -39.04
C VAL A 492 -38.36 -21.18 -38.71
N VAL A 493 -39.60 -21.16 -39.21
CA VAL A 493 -40.54 -20.06 -38.98
C VAL A 493 -41.26 -20.27 -37.65
N ASN A 494 -41.34 -19.23 -36.81
CA ASN A 494 -42.04 -19.27 -35.52
C ASN A 494 -41.60 -20.47 -34.66
N GLY A 495 -40.29 -20.73 -34.58
CA GLY A 495 -39.71 -21.84 -33.81
C GLY A 495 -39.70 -21.62 -32.29
N ASN A 496 -40.00 -20.41 -31.84
CA ASN A 496 -40.21 -19.99 -30.45
C ASN A 496 -41.69 -19.96 -30.04
N PHE A 497 -42.62 -20.26 -30.96
CA PHE A 497 -44.06 -20.34 -30.72
C PHE A 497 -44.73 -19.09 -30.13
N ASP A 498 -44.09 -17.91 -30.25
CA ASP A 498 -44.63 -16.64 -29.76
C ASP A 498 -45.92 -16.24 -30.51
N ASN A 499 -46.09 -16.72 -31.74
CA ASN A 499 -47.29 -16.53 -32.55
C ASN A 499 -48.15 -17.82 -32.63
N ALA A 500 -48.38 -18.46 -31.48
CA ALA A 500 -49.06 -19.75 -31.39
C ALA A 500 -48.42 -20.80 -32.33
N LEU A 501 -49.21 -21.66 -32.99
CA LEU A 501 -48.72 -22.65 -33.96
C LEU A 501 -48.71 -22.13 -35.42
N ASN A 502 -48.67 -20.81 -35.64
CA ASN A 502 -48.62 -20.25 -36.99
C ASN A 502 -47.39 -20.76 -37.75
N GLY A 503 -47.59 -21.23 -38.98
CA GLY A 503 -46.52 -21.85 -39.80
C GLY A 503 -46.21 -23.31 -39.45
N TRP A 504 -46.92 -23.91 -38.49
CA TRP A 504 -46.79 -25.32 -38.12
C TRP A 504 -48.07 -26.09 -38.44
N LYS A 505 -47.92 -27.24 -39.09
CA LYS A 505 -49.03 -28.16 -39.35
C LYS A 505 -49.19 -29.10 -38.17
N THR A 506 -50.40 -29.21 -37.65
CA THR A 506 -50.73 -30.13 -36.55
C THR A 506 -51.32 -31.44 -37.08
N TRP A 507 -51.01 -32.55 -36.40
CA TRP A 507 -51.65 -33.84 -36.62
C TRP A 507 -52.12 -34.44 -35.30
N ILE A 508 -53.31 -35.05 -35.34
CA ILE A 508 -54.01 -35.59 -34.17
C ILE A 508 -54.40 -37.03 -34.49
N GLY A 509 -53.86 -37.97 -33.72
CA GLY A 509 -54.24 -39.36 -33.79
C GLY A 509 -55.53 -39.65 -33.01
N THR A 510 -56.17 -40.78 -33.32
CA THR A 510 -57.41 -41.22 -32.68
C THR A 510 -57.27 -41.22 -31.15
N GLY A 511 -58.19 -40.53 -30.45
CA GLY A 511 -58.21 -40.43 -28.99
C GLY A 511 -57.26 -39.38 -28.37
N SER A 512 -56.54 -38.61 -29.20
CA SER A 512 -55.64 -37.54 -28.73
C SER A 512 -56.33 -36.17 -28.68
N SER A 513 -55.62 -35.18 -28.12
CA SER A 513 -56.00 -33.76 -28.14
C SER A 513 -55.12 -32.99 -29.13
N ALA A 514 -55.64 -31.89 -29.66
CA ALA A 514 -54.87 -31.02 -30.56
C ALA A 514 -53.61 -30.47 -29.85
N PRO A 515 -52.46 -30.40 -30.55
CA PRO A 515 -51.32 -29.64 -30.06
C PRO A 515 -51.72 -28.20 -29.78
N THR A 516 -51.19 -27.65 -28.69
CA THR A 516 -51.47 -26.26 -28.24
C THR A 516 -50.17 -25.56 -27.92
N VAL A 517 -50.22 -24.25 -27.67
CA VAL A 517 -49.12 -23.50 -27.08
C VAL A 517 -49.48 -23.16 -25.65
N VAL A 518 -48.52 -23.31 -24.75
CA VAL A 518 -48.67 -22.95 -23.34
C VAL A 518 -47.55 -22.01 -22.91
N ALA A 519 -47.85 -21.08 -22.01
CA ALA A 519 -46.83 -20.30 -21.34
C ALA A 519 -45.96 -21.25 -20.50
N LYS A 520 -44.65 -21.07 -20.56
CA LYS A 520 -43.71 -21.86 -19.77
C LYS A 520 -43.80 -21.45 -18.29
N ASP A 521 -43.71 -22.43 -17.38
CA ASP A 521 -43.62 -22.15 -15.94
C ASP A 521 -42.38 -21.26 -15.66
N GLY A 522 -42.62 -20.02 -15.21
CA GLY A 522 -41.58 -19.10 -14.75
C GLY A 522 -40.79 -18.34 -15.83
N VAL A 523 -41.12 -18.44 -17.13
CA VAL A 523 -40.46 -17.67 -18.20
C VAL A 523 -41.52 -17.14 -19.19
N VAL A 524 -41.31 -15.95 -19.73
CA VAL A 524 -42.21 -15.22 -20.64
C VAL A 524 -42.43 -15.88 -22.02
N ASN A 525 -41.80 -17.02 -22.31
CA ASN A 525 -41.81 -17.64 -23.64
C ASN A 525 -42.84 -18.78 -23.74
N ASN A 526 -43.33 -18.97 -24.97
CA ASN A 526 -44.34 -19.94 -25.34
C ASN A 526 -43.73 -21.29 -25.74
N ALA A 527 -44.32 -22.41 -25.31
CA ALA A 527 -43.88 -23.75 -25.71
C ALA A 527 -45.01 -24.53 -26.39
N ALA A 528 -44.67 -25.29 -27.44
CA ALA A 528 -45.60 -26.24 -28.04
C ALA A 528 -45.83 -27.42 -27.11
N LYS A 529 -47.09 -27.71 -26.80
CA LYS A 529 -47.55 -28.83 -25.98
C LYS A 529 -48.24 -29.88 -26.85
N LEU A 530 -47.71 -31.10 -26.83
CA LEU A 530 -48.20 -32.24 -27.59
C LEU A 530 -48.77 -33.29 -26.63
N ALA A 531 -50.06 -33.62 -26.80
CA ALA A 531 -50.68 -34.75 -26.12
C ALA A 531 -50.17 -36.08 -26.71
N SER A 532 -50.38 -37.18 -26.00
CA SER A 532 -50.00 -38.50 -26.52
C SER A 532 -50.79 -38.85 -27.79
N ASN A 533 -50.09 -39.39 -28.79
CA ASN A 533 -50.59 -39.63 -30.15
C ASN A 533 -50.90 -38.33 -30.94
N SER A 534 -50.06 -37.29 -30.80
CA SER A 534 -50.14 -36.06 -31.58
C SER A 534 -48.77 -35.60 -32.07
N SER A 535 -48.73 -34.80 -33.14
CA SER A 535 -47.49 -34.23 -33.69
C SER A 535 -47.68 -32.84 -34.28
N ILE A 536 -46.58 -32.10 -34.39
CA ILE A 536 -46.49 -30.88 -35.21
C ILE A 536 -45.36 -31.04 -36.23
N GLU A 537 -45.52 -30.48 -37.42
CA GLU A 537 -44.50 -30.50 -38.47
C GLU A 537 -44.45 -29.17 -39.23
N GLN A 538 -43.25 -28.78 -39.68
CA GLN A 538 -43.04 -27.63 -40.54
C GLN A 538 -42.15 -28.02 -41.71
N THR A 539 -42.53 -27.58 -42.91
CA THR A 539 -41.67 -27.68 -44.10
C THR A 539 -40.77 -26.45 -44.15
N ILE A 540 -39.48 -26.67 -43.90
CA ILE A 540 -38.41 -25.68 -44.03
C ILE A 540 -38.11 -25.54 -45.52
N GLN A 541 -38.29 -24.34 -46.06
CA GLN A 541 -38.10 -24.01 -47.48
C GLN A 541 -36.75 -23.30 -47.69
N GLY A 542 -36.26 -23.25 -48.93
CA GLY A 542 -35.05 -22.49 -49.28
C GLY A 542 -33.74 -23.13 -48.84
N LEU A 543 -33.72 -24.45 -48.65
CA LEU A 543 -32.49 -25.19 -48.40
C LEU A 543 -31.69 -25.35 -49.71
N LYS A 544 -30.35 -25.40 -49.60
CA LYS A 544 -29.49 -25.71 -50.73
C LYS A 544 -29.34 -27.23 -50.89
N PRO A 545 -29.30 -27.77 -52.11
CA PRO A 545 -28.98 -29.19 -52.33
C PRO A 545 -27.56 -29.56 -51.90
N ASN A 546 -27.32 -30.83 -51.55
CA ASN A 546 -26.00 -31.37 -51.12
C ASN A 546 -25.33 -30.58 -49.99
N THR A 547 -26.11 -29.96 -49.13
CA THR A 547 -25.63 -29.07 -48.07
C THR A 547 -26.01 -29.68 -46.73
N ASN A 548 -25.04 -29.75 -45.82
CA ASN A 548 -25.30 -30.17 -44.45
C ASN A 548 -26.06 -29.07 -43.73
N TYR A 549 -26.93 -29.45 -42.82
CA TYR A 549 -27.69 -28.58 -41.93
C TYR A 549 -27.70 -29.19 -40.54
N VAL A 550 -27.66 -28.33 -39.53
CA VAL A 550 -27.85 -28.69 -38.13
C VAL A 550 -29.18 -28.11 -37.67
N LEU A 551 -30.05 -29.00 -37.21
CA LEU A 551 -31.32 -28.69 -36.59
C LEU A 551 -31.18 -28.82 -35.07
N THR A 552 -31.52 -27.78 -34.31
CA THR A 552 -31.58 -27.79 -32.85
C THR A 552 -32.99 -27.49 -32.35
N PHE A 553 -33.35 -28.05 -31.20
CA PHE A 553 -34.60 -27.73 -30.48
C PHE A 553 -34.41 -27.97 -28.98
N TYR A 554 -35.27 -27.40 -28.14
CA TYR A 554 -35.37 -27.79 -26.74
C TYR A 554 -36.66 -28.56 -26.52
N GLY A 555 -36.60 -29.68 -25.79
CA GLY A 555 -37.79 -30.46 -25.49
C GLY A 555 -37.77 -31.14 -24.13
N LYS A 556 -38.96 -31.48 -23.62
CA LYS A 556 -39.15 -32.26 -22.39
C LYS A 556 -40.39 -33.16 -22.48
N VAL A 557 -40.53 -34.09 -21.54
CA VAL A 557 -41.68 -34.99 -21.44
C VAL A 557 -42.05 -35.27 -19.96
N ASP A 558 -43.33 -35.16 -19.62
CA ASP A 558 -43.77 -35.24 -18.20
C ASP A 558 -43.99 -36.68 -17.67
N ASP A 559 -44.04 -37.69 -18.55
CA ASP A 559 -44.36 -39.09 -18.19
C ASP A 559 -43.18 -40.07 -18.32
N LYS A 560 -41.95 -39.55 -18.44
CA LYS A 560 -40.72 -40.36 -18.65
C LYS A 560 -40.74 -41.25 -19.90
N THR A 561 -41.66 -41.03 -20.85
CA THR A 561 -41.62 -41.69 -22.16
C THR A 561 -40.61 -40.98 -23.06
N PHE A 562 -41.01 -40.53 -24.25
CA PHE A 562 -40.16 -39.68 -25.07
C PHE A 562 -40.96 -38.74 -25.97
N LEU A 563 -40.40 -37.56 -26.19
CA LEU A 563 -40.72 -36.72 -27.33
C LEU A 563 -39.76 -37.05 -28.47
N SER A 564 -40.29 -37.45 -29.62
CA SER A 564 -39.51 -37.74 -30.82
C SER A 564 -39.39 -36.47 -31.66
N ALA A 565 -38.18 -36.09 -32.02
CA ALA A 565 -37.94 -34.99 -32.95
C ALA A 565 -37.18 -35.53 -34.16
N GLY A 566 -37.58 -35.15 -35.37
CA GLY A 566 -36.95 -35.68 -36.56
C GLY A 566 -37.07 -34.82 -37.79
N ILE A 567 -36.28 -35.17 -38.78
CA ILE A 567 -36.21 -34.51 -40.08
C ILE A 567 -36.45 -35.55 -41.18
N LYS A 568 -37.39 -35.27 -42.08
CA LYS A 568 -37.75 -36.12 -43.23
C LYS A 568 -37.84 -35.28 -44.50
N ASN A 569 -38.06 -35.93 -45.65
CA ASN A 569 -38.24 -35.27 -46.95
C ASN A 569 -37.07 -34.37 -47.41
N HIS A 570 -35.87 -34.55 -46.86
CA HIS A 570 -34.67 -33.78 -47.23
C HIS A 570 -33.86 -34.43 -48.37
N GLY A 571 -34.39 -35.46 -49.03
CA GLY A 571 -33.70 -36.22 -50.08
C GLY A 571 -32.78 -37.36 -49.56
N GLY A 572 -32.71 -37.56 -48.24
CA GLY A 572 -32.05 -38.69 -47.58
C GLY A 572 -33.01 -39.51 -46.71
N THR A 573 -32.46 -40.43 -45.91
CA THR A 573 -33.22 -41.25 -44.94
C THR A 573 -33.72 -40.40 -43.78
N GLN A 574 -34.96 -40.59 -43.36
CA GLN A 574 -35.51 -39.91 -42.17
C GLN A 574 -34.62 -40.15 -40.94
N GLN A 575 -34.32 -39.08 -40.22
CA GLN A 575 -33.54 -39.11 -38.99
C GLN A 575 -34.38 -38.61 -37.82
N SER A 576 -34.16 -39.15 -36.62
CA SER A 576 -34.85 -38.69 -35.41
C SER A 576 -34.06 -38.99 -34.14
N ILE A 577 -34.24 -38.15 -33.12
CA ILE A 577 -33.76 -38.36 -31.76
C ILE A 577 -34.93 -38.39 -30.78
N ARG A 578 -34.68 -38.85 -29.56
CA ARG A 578 -35.70 -38.98 -28.50
C ARG A 578 -35.26 -38.19 -27.28
N VAL A 579 -36.13 -37.34 -26.77
CA VAL A 579 -35.94 -36.65 -25.50
C VAL A 579 -36.81 -37.31 -24.44
N THR A 580 -36.18 -37.80 -23.37
CA THR A 580 -36.82 -38.55 -22.28
C THR A 580 -36.86 -37.79 -20.95
N SER A 581 -36.25 -36.60 -20.91
CA SER A 581 -36.07 -35.79 -19.70
C SER A 581 -37.36 -35.07 -19.28
N ALA A 582 -37.58 -34.97 -17.96
CA ALA A 582 -38.63 -34.15 -17.37
C ALA A 582 -38.31 -32.64 -17.43
N ASP A 583 -37.02 -32.28 -17.53
CA ASP A 583 -36.54 -30.94 -17.80
C ASP A 583 -36.20 -30.75 -19.28
N TYR A 584 -36.23 -29.51 -19.77
CA TYR A 584 -35.88 -29.20 -21.15
C TYR A 584 -34.44 -29.58 -21.46
N SER A 585 -34.26 -30.54 -22.36
CA SER A 585 -32.97 -30.93 -22.95
C SER A 585 -32.85 -30.38 -24.37
N LYS A 586 -31.63 -30.03 -24.79
CA LYS A 586 -31.37 -29.60 -26.16
C LYS A 586 -31.19 -30.82 -27.06
N GLY A 587 -31.99 -30.96 -28.10
CA GLY A 587 -31.80 -31.95 -29.15
C GLY A 587 -31.09 -31.35 -30.36
N GLN A 588 -30.19 -32.11 -30.99
CA GLN A 588 -29.45 -31.71 -32.19
C GLN A 588 -29.41 -32.84 -33.23
N ILE A 589 -29.77 -32.52 -34.47
CA ILE A 589 -29.81 -33.43 -35.61
C ILE A 589 -29.06 -32.79 -36.78
N ALA A 590 -27.94 -33.39 -37.19
CA ALA A 590 -27.23 -33.00 -38.41
C ALA A 590 -27.72 -33.85 -39.60
N PHE A 591 -28.11 -33.20 -40.69
CA PHE A 591 -28.60 -33.86 -41.91
C PHE A 591 -28.04 -33.19 -43.17
N THR A 592 -27.88 -33.95 -44.25
CA THR A 592 -27.45 -33.42 -45.55
C THR A 592 -28.61 -33.45 -46.53
N THR A 593 -28.91 -32.34 -47.20
CA THR A 593 -29.91 -32.33 -48.26
C THR A 593 -29.45 -33.16 -49.47
N GLY A 594 -30.36 -33.89 -50.09
CA GLY A 594 -30.07 -34.62 -51.33
C GLY A 594 -29.86 -33.68 -52.52
N ALA A 595 -29.36 -34.24 -53.64
CA ALA A 595 -28.93 -33.48 -54.82
C ALA A 595 -29.96 -32.55 -55.46
N ASN A 596 -31.26 -32.75 -55.19
CA ASN A 596 -32.36 -31.92 -55.69
C ASN A 596 -33.23 -31.31 -54.58
N ALA A 597 -32.91 -31.59 -53.30
CA ALA A 597 -33.77 -31.19 -52.19
C ALA A 597 -33.55 -29.72 -51.85
N LYS A 598 -34.61 -28.91 -52.00
CA LYS A 598 -34.64 -27.49 -51.60
C LYS A 598 -35.48 -27.22 -50.35
N SER A 599 -35.93 -28.29 -49.71
CA SER A 599 -36.78 -28.24 -48.53
C SER A 599 -36.56 -29.48 -47.67
N ALA A 600 -36.91 -29.39 -46.40
CA ALA A 600 -36.98 -30.53 -45.48
C ALA A 600 -38.18 -30.37 -44.54
N THR A 601 -38.74 -31.47 -44.03
CA THR A 601 -39.85 -31.41 -43.07
C THR A 601 -39.34 -31.79 -41.69
N PHE A 602 -39.31 -30.81 -40.78
CA PHE A 602 -39.08 -31.06 -39.36
C PHE A 602 -40.38 -31.48 -38.69
N PHE A 603 -40.33 -32.45 -37.78
CA PHE A 603 -41.47 -32.89 -37.01
C PHE A 603 -41.12 -33.14 -35.55
N LEU A 604 -42.09 -32.88 -34.68
CA LEU A 604 -42.12 -33.26 -33.27
C LEU A 604 -43.31 -34.18 -33.06
N LEU A 605 -43.10 -35.33 -32.44
CA LEU A 605 -44.11 -36.37 -32.25
C LEU A 605 -44.07 -36.89 -30.82
N LYS A 606 -45.22 -36.83 -30.13
CA LYS A 606 -45.45 -37.58 -28.88
C LYS A 606 -46.25 -38.84 -29.23
N GLY A 607 -45.57 -39.98 -29.34
CA GLY A 607 -46.14 -41.21 -29.89
C GLY A 607 -46.99 -42.05 -28.92
N ALA A 608 -46.54 -42.26 -27.68
CA ALA A 608 -47.21 -43.11 -26.69
C ALA A 608 -46.99 -42.56 -25.26
N GLY A 609 -47.85 -42.93 -24.31
CA GLY A 609 -47.79 -42.49 -22.91
C GLY A 609 -49.07 -41.78 -22.44
N SER A 610 -49.08 -41.30 -21.19
CA SER A 610 -50.20 -40.55 -20.59
C SER A 610 -49.88 -39.07 -20.37
N GLY A 611 -48.60 -38.69 -20.42
CA GLY A 611 -48.13 -37.31 -20.27
C GLY A 611 -47.95 -36.58 -21.59
N ASN A 612 -47.62 -35.30 -21.47
CA ASN A 612 -47.41 -34.39 -22.59
C ASN A 612 -45.92 -34.30 -22.94
N GLY A 613 -45.63 -34.06 -24.23
CA GLY A 613 -44.33 -33.59 -24.68
C GLY A 613 -44.37 -32.08 -24.88
N PHE A 614 -43.26 -31.41 -24.58
CA PHE A 614 -43.13 -29.97 -24.80
C PHE A 614 -41.89 -29.68 -25.64
N ALA A 615 -42.00 -28.70 -26.53
CA ALA A 615 -40.87 -28.21 -27.29
C ALA A 615 -40.87 -26.68 -27.40
N ASP A 616 -39.68 -26.12 -27.47
CA ASP A 616 -39.43 -24.69 -27.67
C ASP A 616 -38.10 -24.51 -28.45
N PHE A 617 -37.88 -23.31 -29.00
CA PHE A 617 -36.63 -22.80 -29.53
C PHE A 617 -36.00 -23.71 -30.60
N VAL A 618 -36.71 -23.84 -31.74
CA VAL A 618 -36.29 -24.67 -32.89
C VAL A 618 -35.52 -23.85 -33.93
N ILE A 619 -34.32 -24.32 -34.30
CA ILE A 619 -33.43 -23.68 -35.28
C ILE A 619 -32.93 -24.67 -36.32
N ALA A 620 -32.83 -24.26 -37.58
CA ALA A 620 -32.11 -24.99 -38.62
C ALA A 620 -31.12 -24.08 -39.35
N LYS A 621 -29.82 -24.43 -39.31
CA LYS A 621 -28.72 -23.67 -39.93
C LYS A 621 -27.90 -24.55 -40.88
N ALA A 622 -27.36 -23.99 -41.96
CA ALA A 622 -26.42 -24.69 -42.83
C ALA A 622 -25.10 -24.97 -42.08
N ASP A 623 -24.57 -26.19 -42.23
CA ASP A 623 -23.31 -26.69 -41.70
C ASP A 623 -22.37 -27.07 -42.86
N ASN A 624 -22.25 -26.14 -43.81
CA ASN A 624 -21.57 -26.32 -45.09
C ASN A 624 -20.02 -26.43 -44.97
N GLY A 625 -19.46 -26.38 -43.76
CA GLY A 625 -18.02 -26.38 -43.53
C GLY A 625 -17.30 -25.14 -44.07
N GLU A 626 -18.02 -24.08 -44.45
CA GLU A 626 -17.42 -22.79 -44.85
C GLU A 626 -16.54 -22.21 -43.74
N ASP A 627 -16.92 -22.47 -42.48
CA ASP A 627 -16.17 -22.10 -41.26
C ASP A 627 -14.73 -22.68 -41.22
N LEU A 628 -14.39 -23.62 -42.11
CA LEU A 628 -13.05 -24.20 -42.25
C LEU A 628 -12.25 -23.66 -43.45
N ILE A 629 -12.87 -22.85 -44.31
CA ILE A 629 -12.23 -22.28 -45.50
C ILE A 629 -11.37 -21.09 -45.06
N PRO A 630 -10.05 -21.05 -45.34
CA PRO A 630 -9.16 -19.98 -44.86
C PRO A 630 -9.62 -18.56 -45.22
N GLU A 631 -10.16 -18.37 -46.43
CA GLU A 631 -10.73 -17.10 -46.91
C GLU A 631 -11.95 -16.65 -46.08
N VAL A 632 -12.85 -17.59 -45.75
CA VAL A 632 -14.04 -17.32 -44.92
C VAL A 632 -13.63 -17.08 -43.46
N ILE A 633 -12.65 -17.83 -42.95
CA ILE A 633 -12.08 -17.64 -41.61
C ILE A 633 -11.45 -16.25 -41.50
N GLU A 634 -10.67 -15.83 -42.50
CA GLU A 634 -10.03 -14.51 -42.52
C GLU A 634 -11.08 -13.39 -42.54
N ALA A 635 -12.08 -13.50 -43.41
CA ALA A 635 -13.17 -12.54 -43.49
C ALA A 635 -13.97 -12.46 -42.18
N THR A 636 -14.35 -13.61 -41.63
CA THR A 636 -15.10 -13.71 -40.36
C THR A 636 -14.29 -13.10 -39.21
N ASN A 637 -13.03 -13.48 -39.05
CA ASN A 637 -12.16 -12.93 -38.02
C ASN A 637 -11.96 -11.42 -38.17
N THR A 638 -11.91 -10.91 -39.40
CA THR A 638 -11.75 -9.47 -39.66
C THR A 638 -13.01 -8.70 -39.30
N VAL A 639 -14.19 -9.20 -39.68
CA VAL A 639 -15.48 -8.62 -39.30
C VAL A 639 -15.67 -8.68 -37.78
N ASP A 640 -15.44 -9.83 -37.15
CA ASP A 640 -15.58 -10.01 -35.71
C ASP A 640 -14.68 -9.07 -34.91
N LYS A 641 -13.48 -8.75 -35.41
CA LYS A 641 -12.55 -7.82 -34.76
C LYS A 641 -13.10 -6.40 -34.63
N LEU A 642 -14.09 -6.02 -35.43
CA LEU A 642 -14.73 -4.69 -35.37
C LEU A 642 -15.61 -4.53 -34.13
N PHE A 643 -16.08 -5.65 -33.56
CA PHE A 643 -17.11 -5.65 -32.55
C PHE A 643 -16.59 -6.05 -31.17
N THR A 644 -17.37 -5.68 -30.16
CA THR A 644 -17.22 -6.09 -28.78
C THR A 644 -18.58 -6.48 -28.21
N ASN A 645 -18.56 -7.02 -27.00
CA ASN A 645 -19.75 -7.41 -26.29
C ASN A 645 -20.58 -6.18 -25.88
N LEU A 646 -21.89 -6.34 -25.87
CA LEU A 646 -22.85 -5.32 -25.50
C LEU A 646 -23.79 -5.87 -24.42
N SER A 647 -23.76 -5.31 -23.21
CA SER A 647 -24.72 -5.61 -22.15
C SER A 647 -25.87 -4.61 -22.21
N VAL A 648 -27.09 -5.04 -22.48
CA VAL A 648 -28.28 -4.18 -22.66
C VAL A 648 -29.32 -4.49 -21.61
N ILE A 649 -29.95 -3.47 -21.03
CA ILE A 649 -31.20 -3.61 -20.28
C ILE A 649 -32.20 -2.57 -20.77
N GLY A 650 -33.38 -3.03 -21.19
CA GLY A 650 -34.47 -2.21 -21.69
C GLY A 650 -35.43 -1.72 -20.59
N VAL A 651 -36.38 -0.89 -21.00
CA VAL A 651 -37.38 -0.27 -20.10
C VAL A 651 -38.16 -1.33 -19.31
N ASN A 652 -38.62 -2.37 -20.00
CA ASN A 652 -39.48 -3.42 -19.44
C ASN A 652 -38.70 -4.62 -18.89
N ASP A 653 -37.37 -4.60 -19.00
CA ASP A 653 -36.54 -5.76 -18.68
C ASP A 653 -36.18 -5.77 -17.21
N SER A 654 -36.31 -6.93 -16.55
CA SER A 654 -35.91 -7.07 -15.14
C SER A 654 -34.43 -7.41 -14.99
N ALA A 655 -33.75 -7.80 -16.08
CA ALA A 655 -32.34 -8.19 -16.10
C ALA A 655 -31.67 -7.78 -17.41
N ALA A 656 -30.35 -7.60 -17.38
CA ALA A 656 -29.57 -7.28 -18.57
C ALA A 656 -29.29 -8.51 -19.44
N THR A 657 -29.29 -8.32 -20.76
CA THR A 657 -28.93 -9.30 -21.79
C THR A 657 -27.56 -8.96 -22.39
N LEU A 658 -26.68 -9.94 -22.52
CA LEU A 658 -25.37 -9.78 -23.15
C LEU A 658 -25.42 -10.25 -24.61
N TYR A 659 -25.10 -9.36 -25.54
CA TYR A 659 -24.93 -9.65 -26.97
C TYR A 659 -23.44 -9.68 -27.29
N LYS A 660 -22.92 -10.85 -27.71
CA LYS A 660 -21.56 -10.93 -28.24
C LYS A 660 -21.49 -10.21 -29.57
N ASN A 661 -20.44 -9.43 -29.80
CA ASN A 661 -20.28 -8.60 -30.99
C ASN A 661 -21.47 -7.63 -31.22
N GLY A 662 -22.20 -7.27 -30.16
CA GLY A 662 -23.40 -6.42 -30.26
C GLY A 662 -23.10 -4.92 -30.35
N ALA A 663 -21.86 -4.51 -30.11
CA ALA A 663 -21.43 -3.12 -30.25
C ALA A 663 -20.12 -3.05 -31.02
N LEU A 664 -19.84 -1.92 -31.67
CA LEU A 664 -18.49 -1.66 -32.19
C LEU A 664 -17.51 -1.50 -31.02
N LYS A 665 -16.28 -2.00 -31.18
CA LYS A 665 -15.19 -1.62 -30.26
C LYS A 665 -15.05 -0.11 -30.26
N ILE A 666 -14.72 0.43 -29.10
CA ILE A 666 -14.46 1.87 -28.94
C ILE A 666 -13.35 2.35 -29.91
N THR A 667 -12.42 1.47 -30.29
CA THR A 667 -11.30 1.75 -31.19
C THR A 667 -11.60 1.57 -32.68
N THR A 668 -12.69 0.90 -33.06
CA THR A 668 -13.04 0.69 -34.48
C THR A 668 -13.30 2.02 -35.16
N LYS A 669 -12.74 2.28 -36.35
CA LYS A 669 -13.04 3.48 -37.15
C LYS A 669 -13.63 3.08 -38.50
N GLN A 670 -14.06 4.09 -39.28
CA GLN A 670 -14.58 3.88 -40.64
C GLN A 670 -13.60 3.08 -41.51
N ALA A 671 -12.30 3.36 -41.41
CA ALA A 671 -11.27 2.70 -42.22
C ALA A 671 -11.18 1.18 -41.97
N GLU A 672 -11.37 0.73 -40.73
CA GLU A 672 -11.38 -0.70 -40.39
C GLU A 672 -12.65 -1.39 -40.92
N ILE A 673 -13.80 -0.70 -40.90
CA ILE A 673 -15.05 -1.20 -41.49
C ILE A 673 -14.90 -1.35 -43.02
N ASP A 674 -14.35 -0.32 -43.68
CA ASP A 674 -14.10 -0.33 -45.13
C ASP A 674 -13.12 -1.45 -45.52
N ALA A 675 -12.05 -1.65 -44.74
CA ALA A 675 -11.08 -2.71 -44.96
C ALA A 675 -11.70 -4.12 -44.80
N ALA A 676 -12.51 -4.32 -43.76
CA ALA A 676 -13.25 -5.56 -43.55
C ALA A 676 -14.26 -5.81 -44.69
N LYS A 677 -14.93 -4.75 -45.15
CA LYS A 677 -15.84 -4.82 -46.30
C LYS A 677 -15.12 -5.21 -47.59
N ALA A 678 -13.94 -4.66 -47.86
CA ALA A 678 -13.17 -5.04 -49.03
C ALA A 678 -12.80 -6.54 -49.02
N ILE A 679 -12.44 -7.10 -47.86
CA ILE A 679 -12.15 -8.54 -47.71
C ILE A 679 -13.41 -9.39 -47.96
N VAL A 680 -14.55 -9.00 -47.39
CA VAL A 680 -15.81 -9.74 -47.59
C VAL A 680 -16.31 -9.62 -49.03
N ASP A 681 -16.19 -8.45 -49.67
CA ASP A 681 -16.57 -8.26 -51.07
C ASP A 681 -15.73 -9.14 -52.02
N ALA A 682 -14.46 -9.38 -51.68
CA ALA A 682 -13.57 -10.26 -52.43
C ALA A 682 -13.90 -11.76 -52.28
N MET A 683 -14.74 -12.14 -51.31
CA MET A 683 -15.17 -13.53 -51.12
C MET A 683 -15.96 -14.05 -52.33
N LYS A 684 -15.90 -15.35 -52.60
CA LYS A 684 -16.76 -15.95 -53.66
C LYS A 684 -18.25 -15.79 -53.33
N ASP A 685 -19.03 -15.37 -54.33
CA ASP A 685 -20.50 -15.20 -54.21
C ASP A 685 -21.25 -16.51 -53.89
N SER A 686 -20.61 -17.66 -54.08
CA SER A 686 -21.17 -18.96 -53.69
C SER A 686 -21.22 -19.19 -52.18
N TYR A 687 -20.39 -18.47 -51.40
CA TYR A 687 -20.31 -18.63 -49.95
C TYR A 687 -21.55 -18.03 -49.25
N GLU A 688 -22.26 -18.83 -48.46
CA GLU A 688 -23.40 -18.34 -47.66
C GLU A 688 -22.95 -17.29 -46.66
N SER A 689 -21.77 -17.51 -46.06
CA SER A 689 -21.18 -16.62 -45.07
C SER A 689 -20.95 -15.20 -45.60
N LYS A 690 -20.78 -15.01 -46.93
CA LYS A 690 -20.58 -13.68 -47.52
C LYS A 690 -21.79 -12.78 -47.29
N ALA A 691 -23.00 -13.28 -47.50
CA ALA A 691 -24.22 -12.48 -47.32
C ALA A 691 -24.42 -12.09 -45.85
N ASP A 692 -24.16 -13.02 -44.93
CA ASP A 692 -24.26 -12.79 -43.49
C ASP A 692 -23.18 -11.80 -42.99
N LEU A 693 -21.95 -11.93 -43.48
CA LEU A 693 -20.86 -11.00 -43.17
C LEU A 693 -21.12 -9.61 -43.76
N LEU A 694 -21.71 -9.50 -44.95
CA LEU A 694 -22.14 -8.21 -45.51
C LEU A 694 -23.26 -7.56 -44.69
N ALA A 695 -24.22 -8.35 -44.20
CA ALA A 695 -25.26 -7.85 -43.30
C ALA A 695 -24.66 -7.40 -41.96
N THR A 696 -23.67 -8.13 -41.46
CA THR A 696 -22.92 -7.78 -40.24
C THR A 696 -22.11 -6.50 -40.44
N LEU A 697 -21.43 -6.34 -41.59
CA LEU A 697 -20.72 -5.11 -41.95
C LEU A 697 -21.67 -3.94 -42.15
N LYS A 698 -22.86 -4.18 -42.69
CA LYS A 698 -23.90 -3.14 -42.72
C LYS A 698 -24.30 -2.73 -41.30
N THR A 699 -24.45 -3.68 -40.39
CA THR A 699 -24.68 -3.37 -38.96
C THR A 699 -23.51 -2.60 -38.37
N ALA A 700 -22.27 -2.96 -38.70
CA ALA A 700 -21.08 -2.21 -38.29
C ALA A 700 -21.14 -0.75 -38.79
N GLN A 701 -21.50 -0.55 -40.06
CA GLN A 701 -21.65 0.77 -40.64
C GLN A 701 -22.77 1.56 -39.96
N ASP A 702 -23.94 0.97 -39.77
CA ASP A 702 -25.07 1.63 -39.12
C ASP A 702 -24.72 2.04 -37.67
N LEU A 703 -24.01 1.19 -36.93
CA LEU A 703 -23.50 1.51 -35.59
C LEU A 703 -22.41 2.59 -35.59
N TRP A 704 -21.57 2.62 -36.62
CA TRP A 704 -20.56 3.67 -36.80
C TRP A 704 -21.22 5.02 -37.09
N ASP A 705 -22.23 5.02 -37.96
CA ASP A 705 -22.99 6.22 -38.30
C ASP A 705 -23.72 6.75 -37.06
N ILE A 706 -24.35 5.88 -36.26
CA ILE A 706 -24.97 6.25 -34.97
C ILE A 706 -23.94 6.88 -34.01
N ARG A 707 -22.76 6.26 -33.85
CA ARG A 707 -21.72 6.78 -32.95
C ARG A 707 -21.14 8.11 -33.44
N SER A 708 -21.01 8.26 -34.76
CA SER A 708 -20.45 9.45 -35.42
C SER A 708 -21.45 10.61 -35.50
N ALA A 709 -22.75 10.29 -35.53
CA ALA A 709 -23.83 11.26 -35.60
C ALA A 709 -24.08 12.01 -34.29
N ALA A 710 -23.43 11.66 -33.17
CA ALA A 710 -23.74 12.28 -31.88
C ALA A 710 -22.52 12.52 -30.96
N ASP A 711 -21.97 13.74 -31.05
CA ASP A 711 -21.59 14.53 -29.87
C ASP A 711 -22.73 15.48 -29.42
N THR A 712 -23.72 15.70 -30.29
CA THR A 712 -24.88 16.56 -29.99
C THR A 712 -25.95 15.78 -29.22
N GLY A 713 -26.27 16.24 -28.01
CA GLY A 713 -27.36 15.68 -27.20
C GLY A 713 -26.93 14.79 -26.04
N ASN A 714 -25.62 14.56 -25.83
CA ASN A 714 -25.14 13.92 -24.61
C ASN A 714 -25.42 14.81 -23.38
N LEU A 715 -26.20 14.31 -22.44
CA LEU A 715 -26.56 15.02 -21.21
C LEU A 715 -25.54 14.83 -20.08
N VAL A 716 -24.56 13.94 -20.26
CA VAL A 716 -23.49 13.68 -19.31
C VAL A 716 -22.45 14.79 -19.40
N LYS A 717 -22.04 15.32 -18.24
CA LYS A 717 -20.93 16.27 -18.14
C LYS A 717 -19.63 15.53 -17.88
N ASN A 718 -18.57 15.84 -18.63
CA ASN A 718 -17.25 15.22 -18.47
C ASN A 718 -17.35 13.68 -18.56
N GLY A 719 -18.03 13.17 -19.58
CA GLY A 719 -18.23 11.73 -19.82
C GLY A 719 -17.01 11.05 -20.45
N GLU A 720 -16.11 11.86 -20.98
CA GLU A 720 -14.79 11.58 -21.54
C GLU A 720 -13.65 11.70 -20.51
N PHE A 721 -13.96 12.20 -19.30
CA PHE A 721 -13.02 12.31 -18.17
C PHE A 721 -11.76 13.15 -18.40
N ASP A 722 -11.76 14.05 -19.39
CA ASP A 722 -10.65 14.97 -19.67
C ASP A 722 -10.34 15.94 -18.53
N ASN A 723 -11.33 16.20 -17.67
CA ASN A 723 -11.19 17.03 -16.48
C ASN A 723 -11.15 16.20 -15.19
N GLY A 724 -10.56 15.01 -15.23
CA GLY A 724 -10.54 14.09 -14.10
C GLY A 724 -11.95 13.63 -13.74
N ILE A 725 -12.27 13.61 -12.44
CA ILE A 725 -13.62 13.26 -11.94
C ILE A 725 -14.52 14.49 -11.72
N ALA A 726 -14.24 15.64 -12.35
CA ALA A 726 -15.11 16.81 -12.24
C ALA A 726 -16.56 16.47 -12.69
N ASN A 727 -17.56 17.00 -11.97
CA ASN A 727 -18.99 16.69 -12.13
C ASN A 727 -19.42 15.25 -11.79
N TRP A 728 -18.49 14.40 -11.38
CA TRP A 728 -18.75 13.05 -10.90
C TRP A 728 -18.55 12.99 -9.39
N LYS A 729 -19.53 12.44 -8.68
CA LYS A 729 -19.52 12.34 -7.21
C LYS A 729 -19.22 10.89 -6.81
N PRO A 730 -18.13 10.62 -6.08
CA PRO A 730 -17.94 9.32 -5.45
C PRO A 730 -19.03 9.03 -4.41
N TRP A 731 -19.54 7.80 -4.38
CA TRP A 731 -20.40 7.32 -3.29
C TRP A 731 -19.74 6.09 -2.63
N ASN A 732 -18.61 6.34 -1.97
CA ASN A 732 -17.83 5.33 -1.29
C ASN A 732 -18.22 5.21 0.20
N ASN A 733 -18.05 4.02 0.77
CA ASN A 733 -17.99 3.85 2.23
C ASN A 733 -16.62 4.33 2.75
N ALA A 734 -16.43 4.44 4.07
CA ALA A 734 -15.21 5.00 4.68
C ALA A 734 -13.91 4.24 4.32
N THR A 735 -14.02 2.98 3.88
CA THR A 735 -12.91 2.10 3.49
C THR A 735 -12.68 2.01 1.98
N SER A 736 -13.55 2.61 1.17
CA SER A 736 -13.56 2.48 -0.28
C SER A 736 -12.67 3.52 -0.97
N THR A 737 -11.95 3.10 -2.01
CA THR A 737 -11.01 3.93 -2.76
C THR A 737 -11.74 4.93 -3.65
N THR A 738 -11.32 6.20 -3.62
CA THR A 738 -11.84 7.24 -4.51
C THR A 738 -11.50 6.91 -5.96
N PRO A 739 -12.46 7.03 -6.91
CA PRO A 739 -12.17 6.91 -8.34
C PRO A 739 -11.08 7.88 -8.79
N THR A 740 -10.21 7.44 -9.68
CA THR A 740 -9.18 8.28 -10.29
C THR A 740 -9.27 8.21 -11.81
N THR A 741 -8.62 9.13 -12.51
CA THR A 741 -8.40 8.99 -13.96
C THR A 741 -6.98 8.50 -14.24
N THR A 742 -6.81 7.79 -15.34
CA THR A 742 -5.51 7.38 -15.88
C THR A 742 -5.53 7.53 -17.40
N GLN A 743 -4.35 7.55 -18.04
CA GLN A 743 -4.29 7.52 -19.49
C GLN A 743 -4.23 6.10 -20.04
N GLU A 744 -4.97 5.86 -21.13
CA GLU A 744 -4.86 4.68 -21.97
C GLU A 744 -5.00 5.08 -23.44
N ASN A 745 -4.03 4.70 -24.28
CA ASN A 745 -3.99 5.04 -25.71
C ASN A 745 -4.12 6.56 -26.03
N GLY A 746 -3.70 7.43 -25.10
CA GLY A 746 -3.78 8.89 -25.24
C GLY A 746 -5.11 9.51 -24.79
N ASN A 747 -6.09 8.71 -24.35
CA ASN A 747 -7.35 9.18 -23.78
C ASN A 747 -7.33 9.12 -22.25
N ASN A 748 -8.05 10.03 -21.60
CA ASN A 748 -8.32 9.93 -20.18
C ASN A 748 -9.45 8.92 -19.94
N ILE A 749 -9.23 7.97 -19.04
CA ILE A 749 -10.22 6.96 -18.68
C ILE A 749 -10.43 6.96 -17.16
N LEU A 750 -11.63 6.65 -16.73
CA LEU A 750 -11.97 6.51 -15.31
C LEU A 750 -11.52 5.13 -14.81
N LYS A 751 -10.75 5.11 -13.72
CA LYS A 751 -10.34 3.90 -13.00
C LYS A 751 -11.15 3.76 -11.70
N LEU A 752 -11.80 2.62 -11.57
CA LEU A 752 -12.53 2.18 -10.38
C LEU A 752 -11.79 1.01 -9.72
N ALA A 753 -11.12 1.27 -8.59
CA ALA A 753 -10.50 0.24 -7.77
C ALA A 753 -11.57 -0.60 -7.02
N THR A 754 -11.14 -1.66 -6.32
CA THR A 754 -12.03 -2.50 -5.51
C THR A 754 -12.86 -1.67 -4.53
N GLY A 755 -14.18 -1.81 -4.57
CA GLY A 755 -15.12 -1.05 -3.74
C GLY A 755 -15.33 0.41 -4.18
N SER A 756 -14.75 0.84 -5.30
CA SER A 756 -14.90 2.20 -5.82
C SER A 756 -16.22 2.40 -6.60
N SER A 757 -16.79 3.60 -6.53
CA SER A 757 -18.04 3.96 -7.20
C SER A 757 -18.08 5.45 -7.53
N THR A 758 -18.89 5.82 -8.53
CA THR A 758 -19.16 7.21 -8.88
C THR A 758 -20.56 7.38 -9.47
N GLU A 759 -21.17 8.54 -9.28
CA GLU A 759 -22.48 8.88 -9.81
C GLU A 759 -22.54 10.33 -10.32
N GLN A 760 -23.47 10.59 -11.24
CA GLN A 760 -23.79 11.92 -11.73
C GLN A 760 -25.32 12.10 -11.78
N ILE A 761 -25.81 13.23 -11.28
CA ILE A 761 -27.23 13.59 -11.38
C ILE A 761 -27.44 14.35 -12.68
N ILE A 762 -28.23 13.77 -13.57
CA ILE A 762 -28.67 14.40 -14.81
C ILE A 762 -29.98 15.16 -14.53
N THR A 763 -30.02 16.42 -14.94
CA THR A 763 -31.16 17.34 -14.74
C THR A 763 -31.72 17.81 -16.07
N GLY A 764 -33.00 18.19 -16.10
CA GLY A 764 -33.65 18.73 -17.32
C GLY A 764 -34.28 17.66 -18.20
N LEU A 765 -34.48 16.44 -17.68
CA LEU A 765 -35.16 15.37 -18.40
C LEU A 765 -36.64 15.70 -18.57
N GLN A 766 -37.24 15.19 -19.64
CA GLN A 766 -38.67 15.27 -19.89
C GLN A 766 -39.39 14.08 -19.22
N PRO A 767 -40.60 14.27 -18.65
CA PRO A 767 -41.39 13.16 -18.10
C PRO A 767 -41.94 12.22 -19.19
N ASN A 768 -42.10 10.93 -18.86
CA ASN A 768 -42.56 9.89 -19.80
C ASN A 768 -41.71 9.76 -21.08
N THR A 769 -40.44 10.12 -21.01
CA THR A 769 -39.50 10.12 -22.15
C THR A 769 -38.46 9.01 -21.96
N THR A 770 -38.09 8.36 -23.06
CA THR A 770 -37.13 7.25 -23.04
C THR A 770 -35.73 7.80 -23.22
N TYR A 771 -34.81 7.38 -22.35
CA TYR A 771 -33.40 7.75 -22.39
C TYR A 771 -32.53 6.50 -22.34
N THR A 772 -31.39 6.53 -23.03
CA THR A 772 -30.41 5.44 -23.03
C THR A 772 -29.07 5.94 -22.50
N LEU A 773 -28.54 5.26 -21.48
CA LEU A 773 -27.17 5.39 -20.98
C LEU A 773 -26.29 4.38 -21.70
N GLU A 774 -25.26 4.86 -22.36
CA GLU A 774 -24.25 4.05 -23.01
C GLU A 774 -22.89 4.29 -22.37
N VAL A 775 -22.16 3.21 -22.08
CA VAL A 775 -20.86 3.29 -21.40
C VAL A 775 -19.94 2.23 -21.98
N TYR A 776 -18.70 2.59 -22.29
CA TYR A 776 -17.65 1.62 -22.59
C TYR A 776 -16.81 1.33 -21.35
N GLY A 777 -16.38 0.08 -21.19
CA GLY A 777 -15.48 -0.26 -20.09
C GLY A 777 -14.89 -1.65 -20.20
N LYS A 778 -13.90 -1.93 -19.36
CA LYS A 778 -13.25 -3.23 -19.18
C LYS A 778 -12.93 -3.48 -17.71
N VAL A 779 -12.60 -4.72 -17.35
CA VAL A 779 -12.26 -5.10 -15.97
C VAL A 779 -11.10 -6.09 -15.95
N ASP A 780 -10.10 -5.84 -15.10
CA ASP A 780 -9.00 -6.77 -14.86
C ASP A 780 -9.46 -7.98 -14.02
N ASN A 781 -8.80 -9.13 -14.17
CA ASN A 781 -8.87 -10.31 -13.28
C ASN A 781 -10.30 -10.72 -12.84
N ASN A 782 -11.17 -11.03 -13.82
CA ASN A 782 -12.47 -11.68 -13.64
C ASN A 782 -13.50 -10.97 -12.71
N GLY A 783 -13.43 -9.65 -12.58
CA GLY A 783 -14.50 -8.85 -11.94
C GLY A 783 -15.54 -8.28 -12.92
N TYR A 784 -16.43 -7.43 -12.41
CA TYR A 784 -17.35 -6.63 -13.24
C TYR A 784 -17.50 -5.19 -12.74
N VAL A 785 -17.89 -4.29 -13.65
CA VAL A 785 -18.39 -2.94 -13.33
C VAL A 785 -19.88 -2.91 -13.59
N SER A 786 -20.65 -2.46 -12.61
CA SER A 786 -22.08 -2.18 -12.74
C SER A 786 -22.27 -0.77 -13.28
N VAL A 787 -23.04 -0.64 -14.36
CA VAL A 787 -23.46 0.62 -14.96
C VAL A 787 -24.96 0.72 -14.84
N GLY A 788 -25.50 1.82 -14.33
CA GLY A 788 -26.94 1.89 -14.13
C GLY A 788 -27.53 3.28 -14.02
N VAL A 789 -28.86 3.29 -13.99
CA VAL A 789 -29.68 4.49 -13.83
C VAL A 789 -30.69 4.25 -12.72
N LYS A 790 -30.77 5.20 -11.77
CA LYS A 790 -31.70 5.20 -10.63
C LYS A 790 -32.38 6.56 -10.49
N ASN A 791 -33.35 6.67 -9.58
CA ASN A 791 -34.05 7.93 -9.25
C ASN A 791 -34.79 8.60 -10.42
N TYR A 792 -35.15 7.84 -11.46
CA TYR A 792 -35.83 8.37 -12.66
C TYR A 792 -37.37 8.20 -12.62
N GLY A 793 -37.92 7.67 -11.51
CA GLY A 793 -39.35 7.40 -11.34
C GLY A 793 -39.75 5.93 -11.52
N GLY A 794 -38.83 5.09 -11.99
CA GLY A 794 -38.97 3.63 -12.03
C GLY A 794 -37.96 2.90 -11.14
N ALA A 795 -37.96 1.57 -11.22
CA ALA A 795 -36.98 0.72 -10.53
C ALA A 795 -35.57 0.89 -11.12
N GLN A 796 -34.53 0.85 -10.29
CA GLN A 796 -33.15 0.94 -10.76
C GLN A 796 -32.86 -0.12 -11.84
N LYS A 797 -32.23 0.31 -12.94
CA LYS A 797 -31.75 -0.57 -14.00
C LYS A 797 -30.24 -0.60 -13.99
N THR A 798 -29.68 -1.80 -14.17
CA THR A 798 -28.23 -2.02 -14.10
C THR A 798 -27.81 -3.02 -15.19
N ALA A 799 -26.82 -2.64 -15.99
CA ALA A 799 -26.07 -3.50 -16.89
C ALA A 799 -24.67 -3.75 -16.29
N ARG A 800 -23.98 -4.80 -16.75
CA ARG A 800 -22.65 -5.15 -16.26
C ARG A 800 -21.65 -5.25 -17.40
N ILE A 801 -20.47 -4.72 -17.16
CA ILE A 801 -19.30 -4.84 -18.02
C ILE A 801 -18.32 -5.81 -17.35
N SER A 802 -17.87 -6.83 -18.07
CA SER A 802 -16.94 -7.85 -17.58
C SER A 802 -15.96 -8.24 -18.68
N GLY A 803 -14.76 -8.66 -18.28
CA GLY A 803 -13.70 -9.08 -19.19
C GLY A 803 -12.63 -8.01 -19.42
N ALA A 804 -11.46 -8.47 -19.89
CA ALA A 804 -10.27 -7.63 -20.03
C ALA A 804 -10.30 -6.68 -21.26
N ASP A 805 -11.15 -6.96 -22.24
CA ASP A 805 -11.37 -6.10 -23.41
C ASP A 805 -12.54 -5.14 -23.17
N TYR A 806 -12.46 -3.94 -23.76
CA TYR A 806 -13.54 -2.95 -23.68
C TYR A 806 -14.83 -3.50 -24.29
N ALA A 807 -15.89 -3.59 -23.48
CA ALA A 807 -17.26 -3.91 -23.86
C ALA A 807 -18.17 -2.70 -23.61
N LYS A 808 -19.35 -2.68 -24.25
CA LYS A 808 -20.34 -1.62 -24.10
C LYS A 808 -21.45 -2.06 -23.14
N ALA A 809 -21.92 -1.19 -22.27
CA ALA A 809 -23.17 -1.31 -21.54
C ALA A 809 -24.18 -0.30 -22.08
N SER A 810 -25.44 -0.70 -22.20
CA SER A 810 -26.58 0.12 -22.61
C SER A 810 -27.73 -0.07 -21.63
N VAL A 811 -28.17 1.02 -20.99
CA VAL A 811 -29.25 1.01 -20.00
C VAL A 811 -30.33 1.97 -20.47
N THR A 812 -31.46 1.43 -20.90
CA THR A 812 -32.59 2.22 -21.39
C THR A 812 -33.69 2.31 -20.35
N ILE A 813 -34.11 3.52 -20.05
CA ILE A 813 -35.15 3.84 -19.05
C ILE A 813 -36.23 4.72 -19.66
N ARG A 814 -37.44 4.68 -19.09
CA ARG A 814 -38.47 5.68 -19.32
C ARG A 814 -38.68 6.47 -18.04
N THR A 815 -38.58 7.79 -18.09
CA THR A 815 -38.81 8.65 -16.92
C THR A 815 -40.26 8.50 -16.44
N GLY A 816 -40.47 8.58 -15.12
CA GLY A 816 -41.80 8.62 -14.54
C GLY A 816 -42.57 9.88 -14.93
N ALA A 817 -43.89 9.87 -14.72
CA ALA A 817 -44.80 10.93 -15.16
C ALA A 817 -44.48 12.34 -14.65
N THR A 818 -43.65 12.47 -13.61
CA THR A 818 -43.24 13.78 -13.04
C THR A 818 -41.72 13.96 -12.97
N ASN A 819 -40.92 12.95 -13.34
CA ASN A 819 -39.48 12.97 -13.11
C ASN A 819 -38.76 13.79 -14.17
N LYS A 820 -37.95 14.76 -13.72
CA LYS A 820 -37.08 15.60 -14.58
C LYS A 820 -35.60 15.39 -14.32
N THR A 821 -35.27 14.35 -13.57
CA THR A 821 -33.91 14.01 -13.16
C THR A 821 -33.72 12.50 -13.18
N ALA A 822 -32.49 12.06 -13.41
CA ALA A 822 -32.06 10.68 -13.19
C ALA A 822 -30.64 10.69 -12.62
N THR A 823 -30.28 9.66 -11.86
CA THR A 823 -28.89 9.47 -11.39
C THR A 823 -28.27 8.33 -12.19
N ILE A 824 -27.25 8.64 -12.98
CA ILE A 824 -26.42 7.62 -13.63
C ILE A 824 -25.27 7.24 -12.70
N PHE A 825 -24.84 5.99 -12.75
CA PHE A 825 -23.84 5.49 -11.81
C PHE A 825 -22.96 4.39 -12.41
N MET A 826 -21.72 4.34 -11.93
CA MET A 826 -20.77 3.25 -12.19
C MET A 826 -20.17 2.77 -10.88
N MET A 827 -20.13 1.45 -10.68
CA MET A 827 -19.64 0.85 -9.44
C MET A 827 -18.85 -0.41 -9.73
N LYS A 828 -17.66 -0.51 -9.15
CA LYS A 828 -16.88 -1.75 -9.18
C LYS A 828 -17.56 -2.80 -8.30
N GLY A 829 -17.89 -3.95 -8.90
CA GLY A 829 -18.44 -5.12 -8.19
C GLY A 829 -17.39 -5.93 -7.43
N ALA A 830 -17.73 -7.15 -7.04
CA ALA A 830 -16.81 -8.09 -6.39
C ALA A 830 -15.58 -8.42 -7.27
N GLY A 831 -14.53 -8.98 -6.65
CA GLY A 831 -13.24 -9.30 -7.28
C GLY A 831 -12.16 -8.22 -7.11
N THR A 832 -10.90 -8.63 -7.27
CA THR A 832 -9.69 -7.84 -6.92
C THR A 832 -9.15 -6.94 -8.03
N GLY A 833 -9.54 -7.15 -9.29
CA GLY A 833 -9.08 -6.34 -10.42
C GLY A 833 -9.71 -4.94 -10.46
N SER A 834 -9.10 -4.00 -11.18
CA SER A 834 -9.68 -2.66 -11.39
C SER A 834 -10.65 -2.65 -12.57
N GLY A 835 -11.68 -1.81 -12.49
CA GLY A 835 -12.55 -1.48 -13.61
C GLY A 835 -12.09 -0.20 -14.30
N TYR A 836 -12.23 -0.13 -15.62
CA TYR A 836 -11.92 1.04 -16.43
C TYR A 836 -13.13 1.41 -17.26
N ILE A 837 -13.45 2.71 -17.31
CA ILE A 837 -14.63 3.24 -17.96
C ILE A 837 -14.22 4.41 -18.86
N ASP A 838 -14.82 4.45 -20.04
CA ASP A 838 -14.64 5.49 -21.05
C ASP A 838 -15.97 5.75 -21.77
N ASP A 839 -16.07 6.89 -22.46
CA ASP A 839 -17.15 7.28 -23.36
C ASP A 839 -18.56 7.10 -22.76
N VAL A 840 -18.87 7.87 -21.72
CA VAL A 840 -20.17 7.83 -21.03
C VAL A 840 -21.16 8.80 -21.68
N ARG A 841 -22.26 8.26 -22.21
CA ARG A 841 -23.31 9.02 -22.92
C ARG A 841 -24.69 8.75 -22.34
N PHE A 842 -25.50 9.79 -22.18
CA PHE A 842 -26.90 9.66 -21.78
C PHE A 842 -27.75 10.60 -22.61
N GLN A 843 -28.63 10.06 -23.44
CA GLN A 843 -29.37 10.82 -24.45
C GLN A 843 -30.81 10.36 -24.59
N ASP A 844 -31.67 11.25 -25.11
CA ASP A 844 -33.06 10.93 -25.46
C ASP A 844 -33.07 9.94 -26.63
N SER A 845 -33.62 8.76 -26.38
CA SER A 845 -33.71 7.64 -27.32
C SER A 845 -35.16 7.23 -27.56
N THR A 846 -36.09 8.15 -27.31
CA THR A 846 -37.52 7.92 -27.57
C THR A 846 -37.72 7.50 -29.02
N PRO A 847 -38.29 6.31 -29.29
CA PRO A 847 -38.61 5.87 -30.64
C PRO A 847 -39.44 6.94 -31.33
N GLU A 848 -39.14 7.25 -32.60
CA GLU A 848 -39.78 8.37 -33.29
C GLU A 848 -41.31 8.26 -33.29
N GLY A 849 -41.85 7.06 -33.45
CA GLY A 849 -43.31 6.81 -33.40
C GLY A 849 -43.96 6.99 -32.02
N GLU A 850 -43.18 7.12 -30.95
CA GLU A 850 -43.66 7.43 -29.61
C GLU A 850 -43.56 8.93 -29.26
N ARG A 851 -42.91 9.72 -30.12
CA ARG A 851 -42.72 11.14 -29.89
C ARG A 851 -44.05 11.87 -30.07
N PRO A 852 -44.50 12.70 -29.10
CA PRO A 852 -45.78 13.39 -29.17
C PRO A 852 -45.97 14.20 -30.46
N GLU A 853 -44.91 14.86 -30.94
CA GLU A 853 -44.91 15.62 -32.18
C GLU A 853 -45.13 14.75 -33.43
N VAL A 854 -44.53 13.55 -33.47
CA VAL A 854 -44.69 12.59 -34.58
C VAL A 854 -46.09 11.99 -34.54
N ILE A 855 -46.55 11.54 -33.37
CA ILE A 855 -47.91 11.01 -33.19
C ILE A 855 -48.94 12.06 -33.63
N ALA A 856 -48.81 13.31 -33.16
CA ALA A 856 -49.73 14.38 -33.52
C ALA A 856 -49.74 14.66 -35.02
N ALA A 857 -48.57 14.63 -35.69
CA ALA A 857 -48.47 14.79 -37.13
C ALA A 857 -49.09 13.60 -37.90
N THR A 858 -48.81 12.37 -37.47
CA THR A 858 -49.37 11.15 -38.05
C THR A 858 -50.89 11.12 -37.92
N GLU A 859 -51.43 11.41 -36.73
CA GLU A 859 -52.88 11.45 -36.48
C GLU A 859 -53.57 12.56 -37.29
N ALA A 860 -52.96 13.76 -37.36
CA ALA A 860 -53.49 14.86 -38.15
C ALA A 860 -53.56 14.52 -39.66
N LEU A 861 -52.51 13.91 -40.20
CA LEU A 861 -52.48 13.45 -41.60
C LEU A 861 -53.46 12.30 -41.86
N ALA A 862 -53.52 11.30 -40.97
CA ALA A 862 -54.47 10.20 -41.08
C ALA A 862 -55.93 10.69 -41.05
N GLY A 863 -56.20 11.76 -40.29
CA GLY A 863 -57.50 12.42 -40.23
C GLY A 863 -58.05 12.89 -41.58
N LEU A 864 -57.17 13.13 -42.57
CA LEU A 864 -57.53 13.64 -43.89
C LEU A 864 -58.06 12.55 -44.86
N PHE A 865 -57.93 11.26 -44.56
CA PHE A 865 -58.19 10.15 -45.50
C PHE A 865 -59.34 9.21 -45.09
N THR A 866 -59.98 8.60 -46.08
CA THR A 866 -61.27 7.86 -45.98
C THR A 866 -61.20 6.47 -45.36
N ALA A 867 -60.02 5.85 -45.29
CA ALA A 867 -59.79 4.63 -44.53
C ALA A 867 -58.72 4.92 -43.47
N GLN A 868 -58.94 4.48 -42.22
CA GLN A 868 -57.86 4.32 -41.26
C GLN A 868 -56.89 3.26 -41.79
N THR A 869 -55.93 3.67 -42.60
CA THR A 869 -54.67 2.94 -42.61
C THR A 869 -53.98 3.31 -41.31
N THR A 870 -53.84 2.33 -40.43
CA THR A 870 -52.75 2.36 -39.46
C THR A 870 -51.49 2.61 -40.27
N VAL A 871 -50.92 3.81 -40.16
CA VAL A 871 -49.52 4.02 -40.50
C VAL A 871 -48.78 3.04 -39.61
N SER A 872 -48.29 1.96 -40.22
CA SER A 872 -47.54 0.97 -39.48
C SER A 872 -46.26 1.63 -39.03
N THR A 873 -46.18 1.98 -37.75
CA THR A 873 -44.98 2.54 -37.12
C THR A 873 -43.80 1.57 -37.11
N THR A 874 -43.99 0.33 -37.57
CA THR A 874 -42.94 -0.69 -37.68
C THR A 874 -42.32 -0.80 -39.07
N HIS A 875 -42.91 -0.18 -40.10
CA HIS A 875 -42.39 -0.23 -41.47
C HIS A 875 -42.25 1.20 -42.00
N LEU A 876 -41.02 1.71 -42.04
CA LEU A 876 -40.63 3.04 -42.55
C LEU A 876 -40.74 3.18 -44.07
N THR A 877 -41.64 2.42 -44.71
CA THR A 877 -42.03 2.63 -46.09
C THR A 877 -43.51 2.98 -46.13
N PRO A 878 -43.89 4.18 -46.62
CA PRO A 878 -45.28 4.39 -46.96
C PRO A 878 -45.69 3.31 -47.96
N VAL A 879 -46.72 2.53 -47.64
CA VAL A 879 -47.41 1.73 -48.65
C VAL A 879 -48.04 2.74 -49.60
N LEU A 880 -47.30 3.09 -50.65
CA LEU A 880 -47.69 4.05 -51.68
C LEU A 880 -48.97 3.62 -52.43
N SER A 881 -49.53 2.45 -52.15
CA SER A 881 -50.69 1.91 -52.84
C SER A 881 -52.02 1.98 -52.08
N ASP A 882 -52.06 2.20 -50.75
CA ASP A 882 -53.27 1.87 -49.96
C ASP A 882 -53.81 2.97 -49.03
N ASN A 883 -53.15 4.13 -48.87
CA ASN A 883 -53.77 5.25 -48.14
C ASN A 883 -54.95 5.76 -48.99
N GLY A 884 -56.17 5.51 -48.52
CA GLY A 884 -57.43 5.71 -49.26
C GLY A 884 -57.64 7.12 -49.81
N ALA A 885 -58.77 7.36 -50.49
CA ALA A 885 -59.10 8.68 -51.02
C ALA A 885 -59.10 9.76 -49.91
N ILE A 886 -58.81 11.02 -50.26
CA ILE A 886 -58.99 12.17 -49.35
C ILE A 886 -60.48 12.23 -48.93
N LYS A 887 -60.78 12.50 -47.66
CA LYS A 887 -62.18 12.63 -47.22
C LYS A 887 -62.83 13.79 -47.95
N MET A 888 -64.06 13.58 -48.40
CA MET A 888 -64.87 14.65 -48.98
C MET A 888 -65.08 15.82 -48.01
N THR A 889 -65.09 15.55 -46.70
CA THR A 889 -65.25 16.55 -45.65
C THR A 889 -63.98 17.34 -45.32
N THR A 890 -62.83 16.99 -45.90
CA THR A 890 -61.57 17.71 -45.64
C THR A 890 -61.67 19.15 -46.11
N THR A 891 -61.18 20.09 -45.31
CA THR A 891 -61.18 21.53 -45.61
C THR A 891 -59.76 22.09 -45.72
N ASP A 892 -59.62 23.32 -46.23
CA ASP A 892 -58.33 24.04 -46.21
C ASP A 892 -57.78 24.20 -44.78
N ALA A 893 -58.66 24.33 -43.79
CA ALA A 893 -58.27 24.44 -42.38
C ALA A 893 -57.69 23.12 -41.84
N ASP A 894 -58.26 21.97 -42.21
CA ASP A 894 -57.74 20.66 -41.81
C ASP A 894 -56.35 20.40 -42.40
N LEU A 895 -56.15 20.77 -43.67
CA LEU A 895 -54.84 20.64 -44.32
C LEU A 895 -53.79 21.56 -43.68
N ALA A 896 -54.15 22.81 -43.34
CA ALA A 896 -53.26 23.74 -42.65
C ALA A 896 -52.88 23.25 -41.24
N ALA A 897 -53.84 22.70 -40.49
CA ALA A 897 -53.59 22.13 -39.18
C ALA A 897 -52.63 20.92 -39.25
N ALA A 898 -52.79 20.04 -40.25
CA ALA A 898 -51.85 18.95 -40.49
C ALA A 898 -50.45 19.47 -40.83
N ALA A 899 -50.33 20.51 -41.68
CA ALA A 899 -49.06 21.11 -42.03
C ALA A 899 -48.31 21.71 -40.82
N GLU A 900 -49.01 22.35 -39.89
CA GLU A 900 -48.42 22.89 -38.65
C GLU A 900 -47.83 21.76 -37.79
N LYS A 901 -48.54 20.64 -37.63
CA LYS A 901 -48.04 19.49 -36.88
C LYS A 901 -46.83 18.84 -37.54
N VAL A 902 -46.83 18.70 -38.86
CA VAL A 902 -45.67 18.18 -39.62
C VAL A 902 -44.46 19.11 -39.48
N ALA A 903 -44.66 20.43 -39.48
CA ALA A 903 -43.57 21.40 -39.29
C ALA A 903 -42.96 21.38 -37.87
N ALA A 904 -43.73 20.96 -36.86
CA ALA A 904 -43.26 20.84 -35.48
C ALA A 904 -42.37 19.60 -35.25
N VAL A 905 -42.34 18.65 -36.19
CA VAL A 905 -41.45 17.48 -36.13
C VAL A 905 -40.00 17.91 -36.43
N PRO A 906 -39.04 17.60 -35.55
CA PRO A 906 -37.63 17.95 -35.76
C PRO A 906 -37.05 17.42 -37.07
N ALA A 907 -36.18 18.20 -37.70
CA ALA A 907 -35.63 17.92 -39.03
C ALA A 907 -34.62 16.76 -39.06
N ASP A 908 -34.07 16.40 -37.91
CA ASP A 908 -33.13 15.29 -37.69
C ASP A 908 -33.82 13.93 -37.58
N LEU A 909 -35.15 13.88 -37.40
CA LEU A 909 -35.91 12.63 -37.35
C LEU A 909 -36.19 12.09 -38.76
N ALA A 910 -36.03 10.78 -38.94
CA ALA A 910 -36.30 10.11 -40.21
C ALA A 910 -37.77 10.23 -40.63
N ALA A 911 -38.69 10.19 -39.66
CA ALA A 911 -40.12 10.37 -39.85
C ALA A 911 -40.49 11.68 -40.55
N LYS A 912 -39.66 12.74 -40.39
CA LYS A 912 -39.94 14.06 -40.99
C LYS A 912 -40.10 13.98 -42.51
N ALA A 913 -39.17 13.31 -43.18
CA ALA A 913 -39.19 13.18 -44.64
C ALA A 913 -40.43 12.41 -45.12
N THR A 914 -40.83 11.36 -44.40
CA THR A 914 -42.03 10.58 -44.70
C THR A 914 -43.30 11.41 -44.52
N LEU A 915 -43.40 12.17 -43.43
CA LEU A 915 -44.55 13.02 -43.12
C LEU A 915 -44.68 14.18 -44.14
N ASP A 916 -43.57 14.77 -44.57
CA ASP A 916 -43.56 15.81 -45.62
C ASP A 916 -44.07 15.26 -46.96
N ALA A 917 -43.65 14.05 -47.33
CA ALA A 917 -44.11 13.39 -48.55
C ALA A 917 -45.61 13.08 -48.52
N GLU A 918 -46.13 12.62 -47.37
CA GLU A 918 -47.54 12.34 -47.18
C GLU A 918 -48.39 13.62 -47.21
N LEU A 919 -47.92 14.70 -46.57
CA LEU A 919 -48.56 16.02 -46.63
C LEU A 919 -48.63 16.55 -48.07
N ALA A 920 -47.56 16.38 -48.85
CA ALA A 920 -47.55 16.74 -50.27
C ALA A 920 -48.57 15.94 -51.09
N ARG A 921 -48.70 14.63 -50.82
CA ARG A 921 -49.72 13.78 -51.45
C ARG A 921 -51.14 14.22 -51.06
N ALA A 922 -51.39 14.46 -49.77
CA ALA A 922 -52.67 14.95 -49.26
C ALA A 922 -53.08 16.26 -49.94
N THR A 923 -52.14 17.20 -50.06
CA THR A 923 -52.33 18.49 -50.73
C THR A 923 -52.75 18.29 -52.20
N THR A 924 -52.06 17.42 -52.94
CA THR A 924 -52.38 17.13 -54.34
C THR A 924 -53.76 16.47 -54.51
N LEU A 925 -54.08 15.50 -53.65
CA LEU A 925 -55.38 14.81 -53.69
C LEU A 925 -56.53 15.74 -53.33
N PHE A 926 -56.32 16.65 -52.39
CA PHE A 926 -57.32 17.65 -52.02
C PHE A 926 -57.59 18.65 -53.15
N GLU A 927 -56.54 19.15 -53.83
CA GLU A 927 -56.70 20.00 -55.00
C GLU A 927 -57.42 19.29 -56.16
N ASN A 928 -57.11 18.00 -56.39
CA ASN A 928 -57.83 17.18 -57.36
C ASN A 928 -59.31 17.01 -57.00
N LEU A 929 -59.64 16.82 -55.72
CA LEU A 929 -61.02 16.75 -55.25
C LEU A 929 -61.76 18.07 -55.52
N LYS A 930 -61.15 19.23 -55.22
CA LYS A 930 -61.75 20.55 -55.54
C LYS A 930 -61.98 20.70 -57.04
N ALA A 931 -60.99 20.36 -57.86
CA ALA A 931 -61.10 20.44 -59.33
C ALA A 931 -62.17 19.48 -59.90
N SER A 932 -62.37 18.31 -59.27
CA SER A 932 -63.41 17.36 -59.69
C SER A 932 -64.84 17.90 -59.51
N GLN A 933 -65.02 18.89 -58.62
CA GLN A 933 -66.31 19.54 -58.40
C GLN A 933 -66.65 20.61 -59.44
N THR A 934 -65.66 21.20 -60.12
CA THR A 934 -65.84 22.31 -61.06
C THR A 934 -66.12 21.89 -62.51
N ASP A 935 -65.84 20.64 -62.90
CA ASP A 935 -66.03 20.10 -64.28
C ASP A 935 -66.98 18.88 -64.34
N ASN A 936 -67.86 18.72 -63.37
CA ASN A 936 -68.69 17.53 -63.24
C ASN A 936 -69.86 17.51 -64.24
N LEU A 937 -69.92 16.47 -65.08
CA LEU A 937 -71.01 16.25 -66.04
C LEU A 937 -72.30 15.76 -65.38
N ALA A 938 -72.23 15.20 -64.17
CA ALA A 938 -73.39 14.78 -63.39
C ALA A 938 -74.09 15.98 -62.75
N LYS A 939 -75.42 16.03 -62.87
CA LYS A 939 -76.25 17.12 -62.34
C LYS A 939 -76.69 16.81 -60.92
N ASN A 940 -76.71 17.83 -60.06
CA ASN A 940 -77.11 17.70 -58.65
C ASN A 940 -76.39 16.51 -57.97
N SER A 941 -75.09 16.43 -58.20
CA SER A 941 -74.22 15.33 -57.78
C SER A 941 -73.86 15.34 -56.29
N GLN A 942 -74.05 16.49 -55.63
CA GLN A 942 -73.92 16.67 -54.17
C GLN A 942 -75.28 16.55 -53.45
N PHE A 943 -76.35 16.23 -54.18
CA PHE A 943 -77.69 16.02 -53.62
C PHE A 943 -78.31 17.20 -52.83
N ASP A 944 -77.76 18.40 -52.94
CA ASP A 944 -78.26 19.62 -52.26
C ASP A 944 -79.73 19.92 -52.59
N ASN A 945 -80.14 19.60 -53.81
CA ASN A 945 -81.53 19.72 -54.27
C ASN A 945 -82.24 18.35 -54.25
N ASN A 946 -82.04 17.57 -53.19
CA ASN A 946 -82.61 16.23 -53.00
C ASN A 946 -82.28 15.32 -54.21
N LEU A 947 -83.20 14.45 -54.67
CA LEU A 947 -82.98 13.59 -55.84
C LEU A 947 -83.37 14.24 -57.18
N THR A 948 -83.36 15.57 -57.30
CA THR A 948 -83.60 16.22 -58.59
C THR A 948 -82.55 15.78 -59.61
N SER A 949 -82.98 15.50 -60.86
CA SER A 949 -82.16 14.91 -61.93
C SER A 949 -81.68 13.47 -61.69
N TRP A 950 -82.14 12.80 -60.63
CA TRP A 950 -81.89 11.38 -60.36
C TRP A 950 -83.19 10.59 -60.41
N LYS A 951 -83.23 9.52 -61.19
CA LYS A 951 -84.37 8.61 -61.27
C LYS A 951 -84.18 7.49 -60.24
N THR A 952 -85.18 7.27 -59.40
CA THR A 952 -85.12 6.25 -58.33
C THR A 952 -85.71 4.91 -58.77
N TRP A 953 -85.17 3.81 -58.27
CA TRP A 953 -85.74 2.46 -58.38
C TRP A 953 -85.59 1.71 -57.05
N LYS A 954 -86.53 0.79 -56.77
CA LYS A 954 -86.46 -0.11 -55.62
C LYS A 954 -87.19 -1.42 -55.86
N ALA A 955 -86.74 -2.48 -55.18
CA ALA A 955 -87.50 -3.72 -55.04
C ALA A 955 -88.69 -3.54 -54.08
N ALA A 956 -89.67 -4.45 -54.12
CA ALA A 956 -90.91 -4.34 -53.33
C ALA A 956 -90.67 -4.24 -51.81
N THR A 957 -89.64 -4.91 -51.30
CA THR A 957 -89.29 -4.95 -49.87
C THR A 957 -88.27 -3.89 -49.43
N ALA A 958 -87.80 -3.04 -50.36
CA ALA A 958 -86.80 -2.01 -50.08
C ALA A 958 -87.43 -0.65 -49.74
N SER A 959 -86.67 0.23 -49.08
CA SER A 959 -87.08 1.63 -48.86
C SER A 959 -86.90 2.44 -50.15
N THR A 960 -87.68 3.52 -50.29
CA THR A 960 -87.46 4.46 -51.40
C THR A 960 -86.16 5.22 -51.14
N PRO A 961 -85.26 5.37 -52.14
CA PRO A 961 -84.08 6.22 -52.01
C PRO A 961 -84.46 7.63 -51.53
N VAL A 962 -83.71 8.15 -50.56
CA VAL A 962 -83.94 9.49 -49.97
C VAL A 962 -82.62 10.21 -49.76
N VAL A 963 -82.65 11.54 -49.71
CA VAL A 963 -81.48 12.32 -49.26
C VAL A 963 -81.63 12.63 -47.78
N VAL A 964 -80.61 12.26 -47.00
CA VAL A 964 -80.51 12.55 -45.57
C VAL A 964 -79.37 13.54 -45.31
N THR A 965 -79.24 14.01 -44.07
CA THR A 965 -78.14 14.89 -43.68
C THR A 965 -77.22 14.17 -42.72
N GLU A 966 -75.96 14.02 -43.11
CA GLU A 966 -74.91 13.44 -42.29
C GLU A 966 -73.78 14.45 -42.15
N ASN A 967 -73.42 14.79 -40.92
CA ASN A 967 -72.35 15.75 -40.60
C ASN A 967 -72.46 17.09 -41.35
N GLY A 968 -73.69 17.55 -41.61
CA GLY A 968 -73.97 18.79 -42.34
C GLY A 968 -74.06 18.64 -43.86
N ASN A 969 -73.66 17.50 -44.43
CA ASN A 969 -73.70 17.24 -45.88
C ASN A 969 -75.00 16.53 -46.28
N LYS A 970 -75.49 16.80 -47.49
CA LYS A 970 -76.65 16.13 -48.08
C LYS A 970 -76.18 14.86 -48.79
N VAL A 971 -76.64 13.70 -48.32
CA VAL A 971 -76.16 12.41 -48.80
C VAL A 971 -77.33 11.54 -49.23
N LEU A 972 -77.19 10.84 -50.35
CA LEU A 972 -78.14 9.82 -50.78
C LEU A 972 -78.09 8.64 -49.81
N LYS A 973 -79.24 8.17 -49.33
CA LYS A 973 -79.42 6.92 -48.58
C LYS A 973 -80.20 5.91 -49.42
N LEU A 974 -79.63 4.72 -49.57
CA LEU A 974 -80.21 3.54 -50.20
C LEU A 974 -80.38 2.45 -49.13
N GLU A 975 -81.60 1.94 -48.93
CA GLU A 975 -81.85 0.85 -47.99
C GLU A 975 -82.56 -0.31 -48.70
N GLY A 976 -82.10 -1.53 -48.43
CA GLY A 976 -82.53 -2.70 -49.17
C GLY A 976 -82.09 -2.64 -50.64
N ASN A 977 -82.65 -3.52 -51.47
CA ASN A 977 -82.34 -3.57 -52.90
C ASN A 977 -82.95 -2.35 -53.63
N SER A 978 -82.20 -1.25 -53.71
CA SER A 978 -82.62 0.05 -54.24
C SER A 978 -81.49 0.76 -55.00
N SER A 979 -81.85 1.70 -55.89
CA SER A 979 -80.88 2.43 -56.72
C SER A 979 -81.37 3.80 -57.17
N VAL A 980 -80.43 4.65 -57.59
CA VAL A 980 -80.70 5.87 -58.37
C VAL A 980 -79.88 5.87 -59.65
N GLU A 981 -80.40 6.44 -60.73
CA GLU A 981 -79.72 6.55 -62.02
C GLU A 981 -79.88 7.94 -62.66
N GLN A 982 -78.88 8.39 -63.42
CA GLN A 982 -78.90 9.64 -64.18
C GLN A 982 -78.30 9.40 -65.58
N THR A 983 -78.96 9.96 -66.61
CA THR A 983 -78.42 9.96 -67.97
C THR A 983 -77.50 11.16 -68.18
N ILE A 984 -76.23 10.88 -68.49
CA ILE A 984 -75.24 11.88 -68.89
C ILE A 984 -75.27 11.98 -70.42
N THR A 985 -75.46 13.19 -70.94
CA THR A 985 -75.59 13.47 -72.38
C THR A 985 -74.48 14.41 -72.86
N GLY A 986 -74.11 14.35 -74.14
CA GLY A 986 -73.06 15.21 -74.71
C GLY A 986 -71.66 14.61 -74.60
N LEU A 987 -71.56 13.30 -74.37
CA LEU A 987 -70.30 12.57 -74.40
C LEU A 987 -69.79 12.46 -75.84
N LEU A 988 -68.48 12.41 -76.01
CA LEU A 988 -67.80 12.22 -77.28
C LEU A 988 -67.62 10.71 -77.55
N PRO A 989 -67.92 10.21 -78.77
CA PRO A 989 -67.68 8.80 -79.11
C PRO A 989 -66.21 8.39 -78.95
N ASN A 990 -65.96 7.11 -78.66
CA ASN A 990 -64.61 6.55 -78.41
C ASN A 990 -63.76 7.32 -77.38
N THR A 991 -64.39 8.09 -76.50
CA THR A 991 -63.69 8.87 -75.47
C THR A 991 -63.85 8.17 -74.13
N THR A 992 -62.76 8.15 -73.36
CA THR A 992 -62.73 7.57 -72.02
C THR A 992 -63.16 8.61 -71.01
N TYR A 993 -64.16 8.24 -70.22
CA TYR A 993 -64.71 9.01 -69.12
C TYR A 993 -64.47 8.27 -67.80
N THR A 994 -64.49 9.00 -66.70
CA THR A 994 -64.39 8.45 -65.34
C THR A 994 -65.68 8.76 -64.60
N VAL A 995 -66.29 7.75 -63.98
CA VAL A 995 -67.34 7.98 -62.97
C VAL A 995 -66.81 7.59 -61.61
N SER A 996 -67.00 8.48 -60.65
CA SER A 996 -66.70 8.22 -59.25
C SER A 996 -67.84 8.69 -58.36
N ALA A 997 -68.02 8.05 -57.22
CA ALA A 997 -68.87 8.53 -56.16
C ALA A 997 -68.25 8.20 -54.82
N TYR A 998 -68.42 9.07 -53.84
CA TYR A 998 -68.09 8.76 -52.46
C TYR A 998 -69.27 8.04 -51.82
N GLY A 999 -69.04 7.05 -50.99
CA GLY A 999 -70.12 6.39 -50.27
C GLY A 999 -69.64 5.48 -49.16
N LYS A 1000 -70.56 5.11 -48.28
CA LYS A 1000 -70.33 4.18 -47.17
C LYS A 1000 -71.47 3.19 -47.07
N VAL A 1001 -71.28 2.11 -46.33
CA VAL A 1001 -72.26 1.03 -46.19
C VAL A 1001 -72.34 0.49 -44.77
N GLU A 1002 -73.49 -0.04 -44.36
CA GLU A 1002 -73.70 -0.68 -43.04
C GLU A 1002 -73.96 -2.20 -43.19
N GLU A 1003 -73.59 -3.01 -42.20
CA GLU A 1003 -73.98 -4.44 -42.12
C GLU A 1003 -73.58 -5.32 -43.35
N GLY A 1004 -72.33 -5.25 -43.82
CA GLY A 1004 -71.83 -6.13 -44.90
C GLY A 1004 -72.45 -5.86 -46.29
N ALA A 1005 -73.16 -4.74 -46.41
CA ALA A 1005 -73.69 -4.17 -47.64
C ALA A 1005 -72.60 -3.79 -48.66
N ARG A 1006 -73.01 -3.49 -49.91
CA ARG A 1006 -72.12 -2.95 -50.95
C ARG A 1006 -72.81 -1.88 -51.81
N LEU A 1007 -72.23 -0.70 -51.88
CA LEU A 1007 -72.65 0.34 -52.81
C LEU A 1007 -71.97 0.09 -54.17
N ALA A 1008 -72.76 -0.10 -55.22
CA ALA A 1008 -72.26 -0.15 -56.59
C ALA A 1008 -72.32 1.25 -57.21
N VAL A 1009 -71.18 1.75 -57.67
CA VAL A 1009 -71.06 2.90 -58.57
C VAL A 1009 -70.93 2.35 -59.97
N GLY A 1010 -71.95 2.53 -60.81
CA GLY A 1010 -72.04 1.82 -62.08
C GLY A 1010 -72.33 2.72 -63.27
N VAL A 1011 -71.96 2.20 -64.45
CA VAL A 1011 -72.30 2.80 -65.73
C VAL A 1011 -72.85 1.75 -66.69
N LYS A 1012 -73.90 2.10 -67.43
CA LYS A 1012 -74.54 1.25 -68.45
C LYS A 1012 -74.97 2.10 -69.65
N SER A 1013 -75.39 1.43 -70.71
CA SER A 1013 -75.92 2.07 -71.93
C SER A 1013 -74.94 3.02 -72.65
N PHE A 1014 -73.64 2.80 -72.49
CA PHE A 1014 -72.57 3.60 -73.14
C PHE A 1014 -71.99 2.94 -74.40
N GLY A 1015 -72.54 1.81 -74.85
CA GLY A 1015 -72.08 1.03 -76.01
C GLY A 1015 -71.24 -0.20 -75.66
N GLY A 1016 -70.81 -0.34 -74.41
CA GLY A 1016 -70.17 -1.55 -73.85
C GLY A 1016 -71.03 -2.27 -72.82
N SER A 1017 -70.45 -3.30 -72.19
CA SER A 1017 -71.07 -4.02 -71.06
C SER A 1017 -71.16 -3.12 -69.82
N GLN A 1018 -72.21 -3.30 -69.02
CA GLN A 1018 -72.33 -2.60 -67.74
C GLN A 1018 -71.11 -2.90 -66.84
N THR A 1019 -70.55 -1.86 -66.26
CA THR A 1019 -69.39 -1.95 -65.36
C THR A 1019 -69.73 -1.28 -64.04
N ASN A 1020 -69.16 -1.81 -62.94
CA ASN A 1020 -69.37 -1.28 -61.60
C ASN A 1020 -68.04 -1.22 -60.85
N ALA A 1021 -67.84 -0.15 -60.11
CA ALA A 1021 -66.97 -0.10 -58.95
C ALA A 1021 -67.82 -0.33 -57.70
N TYR A 1022 -67.20 -0.83 -56.65
CA TYR A 1022 -67.90 -1.15 -55.42
C TYR A 1022 -67.26 -0.47 -54.22
N VAL A 1023 -68.10 0.07 -53.36
CA VAL A 1023 -67.72 0.55 -52.04
C VAL A 1023 -68.33 -0.38 -51.00
N THR A 1024 -67.47 -1.00 -50.20
CA THR A 1024 -67.84 -1.90 -49.09
C THR A 1024 -67.43 -1.33 -47.74
N SER A 1025 -66.94 -0.08 -47.70
CA SER A 1025 -66.43 0.57 -46.51
C SER A 1025 -67.57 1.10 -45.62
N SER A 1026 -67.41 0.96 -44.30
CA SER A 1026 -68.29 1.58 -43.31
C SER A 1026 -68.10 3.09 -43.16
N ASP A 1027 -66.97 3.62 -43.65
CA ASP A 1027 -66.71 5.05 -43.84
C ASP A 1027 -66.78 5.45 -45.31
N TYR A 1028 -66.99 6.74 -45.57
CA TYR A 1028 -67.12 7.27 -46.93
C TYR A 1028 -65.86 7.01 -47.74
N ALA A 1029 -65.89 6.04 -48.66
CA ALA A 1029 -64.80 5.76 -49.60
C ALA A 1029 -65.23 6.02 -51.04
N GLN A 1030 -64.26 6.25 -51.92
CA GLN A 1030 -64.52 6.53 -53.33
C GLN A 1030 -64.63 5.22 -54.12
N GLY A 1031 -65.76 4.98 -54.78
CA GLY A 1031 -65.89 3.99 -55.85
C GLY A 1031 -65.62 4.68 -57.18
N THR A 1032 -64.60 4.25 -57.92
CA THR A 1032 -64.22 4.83 -59.22
C THR A 1032 -64.12 3.77 -60.31
N LEU A 1033 -64.60 4.08 -61.51
CA LEU A 1033 -64.38 3.29 -62.71
C LEU A 1033 -64.22 4.19 -63.93
N THR A 1034 -63.47 3.71 -64.91
CA THR A 1034 -63.39 4.31 -66.24
C THR A 1034 -64.26 3.54 -67.23
N PHE A 1035 -64.81 4.23 -68.21
CA PHE A 1035 -65.52 3.63 -69.33
C PHE A 1035 -65.24 4.40 -70.62
N THR A 1036 -65.16 3.70 -71.75
CA THR A 1036 -65.03 4.31 -73.07
C THR A 1036 -66.35 4.16 -73.82
N THR A 1037 -66.94 5.28 -74.25
CA THR A 1037 -68.16 5.24 -75.06
C THR A 1037 -67.94 4.49 -76.36
N GLY A 1038 -68.92 3.70 -76.81
CA GLY A 1038 -68.89 3.07 -78.13
C GLY A 1038 -68.83 4.08 -79.27
N ALA A 1039 -68.54 3.60 -80.48
CA ALA A 1039 -68.27 4.45 -81.65
C ALA A 1039 -69.42 5.40 -82.06
N THR A 1040 -70.64 5.19 -81.56
CA THR A 1040 -71.82 6.03 -81.84
C THR A 1040 -72.49 6.61 -80.59
N ASN A 1041 -72.00 6.28 -79.39
CA ASN A 1041 -72.65 6.65 -78.14
C ASN A 1041 -72.21 8.06 -77.71
N THR A 1042 -73.18 8.97 -77.57
CA THR A 1042 -72.98 10.33 -77.03
C THR A 1042 -73.63 10.52 -75.65
N SER A 1043 -74.00 9.41 -75.01
CA SER A 1043 -74.60 9.39 -73.67
C SER A 1043 -74.27 8.10 -72.93
N ALA A 1044 -74.33 8.15 -71.61
CA ALA A 1044 -74.23 7.00 -70.71
C ALA A 1044 -75.21 7.14 -69.54
N ILE A 1045 -75.64 6.03 -68.92
CA ILE A 1045 -76.41 6.06 -67.68
C ILE A 1045 -75.48 5.68 -66.54
N ILE A 1046 -75.25 6.63 -65.64
CA ILE A 1046 -74.59 6.36 -64.37
C ILE A 1046 -75.62 5.98 -63.32
N PHE A 1047 -75.28 5.10 -62.40
CA PHE A 1047 -76.18 4.71 -61.31
C PHE A 1047 -75.43 4.39 -60.03
N LEU A 1048 -76.15 4.51 -58.92
CA LEU A 1048 -75.73 4.07 -57.60
C LEU A 1048 -76.73 3.03 -57.12
N SER A 1049 -76.27 1.86 -56.66
CA SER A 1049 -77.20 0.83 -56.16
C SER A 1049 -76.68 0.10 -54.93
N GLN A 1050 -77.62 -0.33 -54.08
CA GLN A 1050 -77.41 -1.32 -53.04
C GLN A 1050 -78.21 -2.57 -53.40
N GLY A 1051 -77.61 -3.76 -53.30
CA GLY A 1051 -78.22 -5.03 -53.69
C GLY A 1051 -78.63 -5.94 -52.52
N SER A 1052 -78.19 -5.69 -51.29
CA SER A 1052 -78.53 -6.50 -50.12
C SER A 1052 -79.92 -6.17 -49.59
N ALA A 1053 -80.70 -7.19 -49.19
CA ALA A 1053 -82.08 -7.02 -48.72
C ALA A 1053 -82.19 -6.18 -47.43
N ASN A 1054 -81.19 -6.28 -46.56
CA ASN A 1054 -81.12 -5.53 -45.29
C ASN A 1054 -79.98 -4.49 -45.31
N GLY A 1055 -79.27 -4.33 -46.44
CA GLY A 1055 -78.12 -3.45 -46.50
C GLY A 1055 -78.50 -1.98 -46.59
N ILE A 1056 -77.72 -1.13 -45.94
CA ILE A 1056 -77.82 0.32 -46.07
C ILE A 1056 -76.55 0.83 -46.76
N ALA A 1057 -76.71 1.71 -47.74
CA ALA A 1057 -75.63 2.44 -48.36
C ALA A 1057 -75.93 3.94 -48.37
N TYR A 1058 -74.89 4.74 -48.21
CA TYR A 1058 -74.93 6.17 -48.38
C TYR A 1058 -73.98 6.57 -49.49
N ALA A 1059 -74.33 7.58 -50.26
CA ALA A 1059 -73.47 8.10 -51.32
C ALA A 1059 -73.55 9.63 -51.41
N ASP A 1060 -72.46 10.23 -51.85
CA ASP A 1060 -72.31 11.67 -52.05
C ASP A 1060 -71.29 11.93 -53.18
N LEU A 1061 -71.29 13.15 -53.72
CA LEU A 1061 -70.39 13.67 -54.74
C LEU A 1061 -70.16 12.70 -55.90
N VAL A 1062 -71.19 12.52 -56.72
CA VAL A 1062 -71.06 11.71 -57.94
C VAL A 1062 -70.39 12.54 -59.03
N VAL A 1063 -69.13 12.25 -59.35
CA VAL A 1063 -68.40 12.92 -60.42
C VAL A 1063 -68.39 12.06 -61.67
N ALA A 1064 -68.87 12.60 -62.78
CA ALA A 1064 -68.65 12.06 -64.11
C ALA A 1064 -67.81 13.07 -64.90
N LYS A 1065 -66.61 12.68 -65.36
CA LYS A 1065 -65.69 13.54 -66.10
C LYS A 1065 -65.22 12.90 -67.39
#